data_AF-A0AAW1IEP0-F1
#
_entry.id   AF-A0AAW1IEP0-F1
#
_cell.length_a   1.000
_cell.length_b   1.000
_cell.length_c   1.000
_cell.angle_alpha   90.00
_cell.angle_beta   90.00
_cell.angle_gamma   90.00
#
_symmetry.space_group_name_H-M   'P 1'
#
loop_
_entity.id
_entity.type
_entity.pdbx_description
1 polymer ?
#
loop_
_entity_poly.entity_id
_entity_poly.type
_entity_poly.pdbx_seq_one_letter_code
_entity_poly.pdbx_strand_id
1 'polypeptide(L)'
;MLLVADGANPWSLSWGLLATKDHKEINLSSLRMLLVADGANPWSLSSCDQFLTVFQSKGLRPDAICPCASSSEVLTVSVRRPGRAGANSTGRGVLSMQGLSYGVVRVDQENSLTSLTLQDCGQVMPGCVIVVVKMDGPAYLCKTDEVGEIWDCGQVMPGCVIVVVKMDGPAYLCKTDEMDGPAYLCKTDEVGEICVNSGATGTFYWGLQGLSNTTFKVQPLGADGQVIGDAEYTRSGLLGFLGPGGMVFVCGSRDGLMTTVTGRKHNADDIIATVLAVEPMKFIYRGRIAVFSIRVLRDERICVIAEQRPDCSEEESFQWMSRVLQAVDSIHQVGIFCLALVPSNYLPKTPLGGIHLSETKRKFLEGTLHPANVLMCPHTCVTNLPKPREIHSDVGPASVIVGNLVQGNRLASAQGRDMGLARDEENEDSRKNSFLTEILRWRATQTADHNLFTLLNSKGSVAKVLSCSELHKKAERIGNLLSEKGRINTGDHVALIFPPGLDLICAFYGCLYVGAVPVTIRPPHPQNLQTTLPTVRMIVDVSKSVLILSTQVVIKLLRSKEACSVIEIKSWPIILDTDDMPKKKLPNSYRAPTPEMLAYLDFSVSTTGMLAGIKMSHAAVTDLCRSMKLACELYPCRHIALCLDPYCGLGFALWCLIGIYSGHHSILIPPSEVEVNPALWLTAVSHYKVRDTFCSYGVMELCTKGLGSSVNQLKSRGVNLSCVRTCVVVAEERPRISLTSSFSKLFSALGLSPRAVSTSFGCRVNVAICLQGAASPEPSTVYVDLRALRNDRVTLVERGSPHSLCLMESGKLLPGIKVIIANPETKGQCGDSHLGEIWVQSGHNASGYYMTYGEESEYVDHFNAQLVTGNTGEVYARTGYLGFLRRTEGSQSQVPEETVISGSDNESLGTQHGISTDSPELHDAVFVVGALDETIMLRGMRYHPIDIENSVLRCHKKIAECAVFTWTNLLVVVVELDGNESEALDLVPLVTNTVLEEHHLIVGVVVVVDPGVVPINSRGEKQRMHLRDGFLADQLDPIYVAYNM
;
A
#
# COMPACT_ATOMS: atom_id res chain seq x y z
N MET A 1 -63.97 -17.81 -5.83
CA MET A 1 -62.81 -17.74 -6.73
C MET A 1 -61.57 -17.60 -5.86
N LEU A 2 -60.53 -18.37 -6.12
CA LEU A 2 -59.23 -18.29 -5.44
C LEU A 2 -58.28 -17.61 -6.42
N LEU A 3 -57.73 -16.46 -6.04
CA LEU A 3 -56.64 -15.81 -6.77
C LEU A 3 -55.39 -15.92 -5.90
N VAL A 4 -54.27 -16.27 -6.54
CA VAL A 4 -52.95 -16.33 -5.90
C VAL A 4 -52.13 -15.20 -6.54
N ALA A 5 -51.64 -14.29 -5.71
CA ALA A 5 -50.78 -13.18 -6.13
C ALA A 5 -49.40 -13.33 -5.48
N ASP A 6 -48.35 -13.13 -6.28
CA ASP A 6 -46.95 -13.15 -5.83
C ASP A 6 -46.61 -11.82 -5.14
N GLY A 7 -46.38 -11.83 -3.82
CA GLY A 7 -46.11 -10.63 -3.03
C GLY A 7 -44.76 -9.94 -3.29
N ALA A 8 -43.78 -10.66 -3.85
CA ALA A 8 -42.41 -10.16 -4.02
C ALA A 8 -42.26 -9.20 -5.21
N ASN A 9 -43.21 -9.26 -6.15
CA ASN A 9 -43.17 -8.48 -7.37
C ASN A 9 -44.19 -7.34 -7.26
N PRO A 10 -43.80 -6.07 -7.13
CA PRO A 10 -44.76 -4.96 -7.22
C PRO A 10 -45.51 -4.97 -8.58
N TRP A 11 -44.98 -5.70 -9.57
CA TRP A 11 -45.63 -6.02 -10.85
C TRP A 11 -46.90 -6.88 -10.73
N SER A 12 -47.08 -7.71 -9.70
CA SER A 12 -48.25 -8.59 -9.53
C SER A 12 -49.48 -7.82 -8.99
N LEU A 13 -49.28 -6.90 -8.04
CA LEU A 13 -50.33 -6.04 -7.47
C LEU A 13 -50.58 -4.79 -8.34
N SER A 14 -49.62 -4.39 -9.18
CA SER A 14 -49.80 -3.34 -10.20
C SER A 14 -50.59 -3.80 -11.43
N TRP A 15 -50.94 -5.09 -11.55
CA TRP A 15 -52.10 -5.49 -12.37
C TRP A 15 -53.34 -4.72 -11.96
N GLY A 16 -53.45 -4.22 -10.71
CA GLY A 16 -54.54 -3.33 -10.33
C GLY A 16 -54.55 -1.96 -11.01
N LEU A 17 -53.36 -1.39 -11.24
CA LEU A 17 -53.16 -0.12 -11.95
C LEU A 17 -53.23 -0.27 -13.47
N LEU A 18 -52.89 -1.44 -14.02
CA LEU A 18 -53.06 -1.77 -15.45
C LEU A 18 -54.51 -2.19 -15.77
N ALA A 19 -55.15 -3.00 -14.91
CA ALA A 19 -56.52 -3.50 -15.13
C ALA A 19 -57.57 -2.39 -15.07
N THR A 20 -57.30 -1.29 -14.36
CA THR A 20 -58.19 -0.12 -14.33
C THR A 20 -58.25 0.64 -15.66
N LYS A 21 -57.24 0.50 -16.54
CA LYS A 21 -57.25 1.15 -17.86
C LYS A 21 -58.12 0.41 -18.89
N ASP A 22 -58.18 -0.92 -18.86
CA ASP A 22 -58.79 -1.71 -19.95
C ASP A 22 -60.13 -2.39 -19.61
N HIS A 23 -60.51 -2.51 -18.33
CA HIS A 23 -61.70 -3.29 -17.94
C HIS A 23 -62.62 -2.58 -16.95
N LYS A 24 -63.66 -1.89 -17.47
CA LYS A 24 -64.64 -1.14 -16.66
C LYS A 24 -65.60 -2.03 -15.84
N GLU A 25 -65.80 -3.30 -16.22
CA GLU A 25 -66.83 -4.21 -15.69
C GLU A 25 -66.34 -5.23 -14.63
N ILE A 26 -65.22 -5.00 -13.96
CA ILE A 26 -64.73 -5.92 -12.92
C ILE A 26 -65.59 -5.81 -11.64
N ASN A 27 -66.13 -6.93 -11.15
CA ASN A 27 -66.85 -7.05 -9.86
C ASN A 27 -66.21 -8.12 -8.97
N LEU A 28 -65.61 -7.71 -7.86
CA LEU A 28 -64.90 -8.57 -6.89
C LEU A 28 -65.73 -8.91 -5.64
N SER A 29 -67.02 -8.56 -5.61
CA SER A 29 -67.92 -8.84 -4.46
C SER A 29 -68.09 -10.33 -4.13
N SER A 30 -67.87 -11.21 -5.12
CA SER A 30 -67.92 -12.66 -4.99
C SER A 30 -66.59 -13.28 -4.51
N LEU A 31 -65.50 -12.50 -4.46
CA LEU A 31 -64.20 -12.94 -3.99
C LEU A 31 -64.26 -13.13 -2.46
N ARG A 32 -64.08 -14.37 -2.01
CA ARG A 32 -64.12 -14.73 -0.59
C ARG A 32 -62.74 -14.86 0.04
N MET A 33 -61.72 -15.10 -0.79
CA MET A 33 -60.34 -15.33 -0.36
C MET A 33 -59.39 -14.96 -1.51
N LEU A 34 -58.43 -14.11 -1.23
CA LEU A 34 -57.28 -13.75 -2.05
C LEU A 34 -56.04 -14.15 -1.24
N LEU A 35 -55.36 -15.21 -1.67
CA LEU A 35 -54.14 -15.65 -1.00
C LEU A 35 -52.97 -14.82 -1.52
N VAL A 36 -52.29 -14.15 -0.60
CA VAL A 36 -51.06 -13.39 -0.88
C VAL A 36 -49.89 -14.22 -0.37
N ALA A 37 -49.14 -14.81 -1.30
CA ALA A 37 -47.98 -15.63 -1.00
C ALA A 37 -46.73 -14.92 -1.49
N ASP A 38 -45.74 -14.80 -0.61
CA ASP A 38 -44.38 -14.40 -0.95
C ASP A 38 -43.45 -15.51 -0.45
N GLY A 39 -42.53 -15.94 -1.31
CA GLY A 39 -41.67 -17.10 -1.06
C GLY A 39 -40.56 -16.84 -0.07
N ALA A 40 -40.28 -15.58 0.29
CA ALA A 40 -39.16 -15.26 1.19
C ALA A 40 -39.31 -13.97 2.01
N ASN A 41 -40.13 -12.98 1.60
CA ASN A 41 -40.20 -11.69 2.29
C ASN A 41 -41.58 -11.43 2.94
N PRO A 42 -41.65 -10.66 4.04
CA PRO A 42 -42.93 -10.18 4.53
C PRO A 42 -43.59 -9.32 3.44
N TRP A 43 -44.82 -9.67 3.06
CA TRP A 43 -45.56 -8.95 2.02
C TRP A 43 -45.66 -7.46 2.38
N SER A 44 -45.61 -6.59 1.36
CA SER A 44 -45.72 -5.15 1.61
C SER A 44 -47.15 -4.80 2.03
N LEU A 45 -47.34 -4.45 3.31
CA LEU A 45 -48.61 -3.96 3.83
C LEU A 45 -49.13 -2.75 3.06
N SER A 46 -48.23 -1.84 2.71
CA SER A 46 -48.57 -0.68 1.89
C SER A 46 -49.11 -1.07 0.51
N SER A 47 -48.61 -2.15 -0.09
CA SER A 47 -49.08 -2.64 -1.39
C SER A 47 -50.44 -3.35 -1.28
N CYS A 48 -50.67 -4.08 -0.18
CA CYS A 48 -51.97 -4.67 0.13
C CYS A 48 -53.02 -3.58 0.37
N ASP A 49 -52.70 -2.56 1.16
CA ASP A 49 -53.57 -1.42 1.44
C ASP A 49 -53.85 -0.59 0.18
N GLN A 50 -52.85 -0.39 -0.68
CA GLN A 50 -53.02 0.29 -1.96
C GLN A 50 -53.92 -0.53 -2.91
N PHE A 51 -53.72 -1.84 -3.01
CA PHE A 51 -54.56 -2.73 -3.82
C PHE A 51 -56.01 -2.76 -3.31
N LEU A 52 -56.20 -2.84 -1.99
CA LEU A 52 -57.51 -2.69 -1.37
C LEU A 52 -58.15 -1.37 -1.77
N THR A 53 -57.44 -0.25 -1.62
CA THR A 53 -57.95 1.08 -1.94
C THR A 53 -58.40 1.18 -3.39
N VAL A 54 -57.64 0.62 -4.34
CA VAL A 54 -57.98 0.62 -5.76
C VAL A 54 -59.25 -0.21 -6.04
N PHE A 55 -59.38 -1.38 -5.44
CA PHE A 55 -60.44 -2.35 -5.76
C PHE A 55 -61.63 -2.36 -4.80
N GLN A 56 -61.60 -1.56 -3.74
CA GLN A 56 -62.71 -1.41 -2.78
C GLN A 56 -63.98 -0.93 -3.50
N SER A 57 -63.85 0.03 -4.42
CA SER A 57 -64.94 0.51 -5.27
C SER A 57 -65.54 -0.56 -6.20
N LYS A 58 -64.81 -1.67 -6.42
CA LYS A 58 -65.21 -2.81 -7.24
C LYS A 58 -65.73 -3.99 -6.40
N GLY A 59 -65.96 -3.79 -5.09
CA GLY A 59 -66.57 -4.78 -4.20
C GLY A 59 -65.59 -5.72 -3.50
N LEU A 60 -64.26 -5.49 -3.61
CA LEU A 60 -63.27 -6.26 -2.84
C LEU A 60 -63.40 -5.92 -1.35
N ARG A 61 -63.58 -6.96 -0.52
CA ARG A 61 -63.69 -6.79 0.93
C ARG A 61 -62.31 -6.92 1.61
N PRO A 62 -61.99 -6.13 2.66
CA PRO A 62 -60.72 -6.24 3.36
C PRO A 62 -60.43 -7.61 3.97
N ASP A 63 -61.48 -8.31 4.44
CA ASP A 63 -61.38 -9.65 5.03
C ASP A 63 -61.10 -10.75 4.00
N ALA A 64 -61.26 -10.46 2.70
CA ALA A 64 -60.91 -11.40 1.65
C ALA A 64 -59.39 -11.52 1.46
N ILE A 65 -58.58 -10.53 1.86
CA ILE A 65 -57.12 -10.61 1.74
C ILE A 65 -56.55 -11.48 2.85
N CYS A 66 -55.96 -12.59 2.43
CA CYS A 66 -55.45 -13.63 3.29
C CYS A 66 -53.95 -13.81 3.04
N PRO A 67 -53.08 -13.07 3.75
CA PRO A 67 -51.65 -13.33 3.70
C PRO A 67 -51.35 -14.74 4.19
N CYS A 68 -50.36 -15.37 3.57
CA CYS A 68 -49.78 -16.62 4.03
C CYS A 68 -48.26 -16.53 4.09
N ALA A 69 -47.68 -17.12 5.13
CA ALA A 69 -46.24 -17.27 5.25
C ALA A 69 -45.82 -18.62 4.66
N SER A 70 -44.82 -18.61 3.80
CA SER A 70 -44.24 -19.81 3.19
C SER A 70 -42.73 -19.73 3.04
N SER A 71 -42.07 -20.88 3.01
CA SER A 71 -40.64 -21.02 2.69
C SER A 71 -40.43 -22.24 1.79
N SER A 72 -39.28 -22.31 1.11
CA SER A 72 -38.95 -23.45 0.24
C SER A 72 -38.79 -24.77 1.00
N GLU A 73 -38.37 -24.71 2.26
CA GLU A 73 -38.09 -25.86 3.12
C GLU A 73 -39.35 -26.40 3.80
N VAL A 74 -40.26 -25.51 4.20
CA VAL A 74 -41.45 -25.84 5.00
C VAL A 74 -42.75 -25.80 4.20
N LEU A 75 -42.72 -25.28 2.97
CA LEU A 75 -43.91 -24.93 2.20
C LEU A 75 -44.76 -23.91 2.97
N THR A 76 -45.99 -24.24 3.40
CA THR A 76 -46.89 -23.29 4.08
C THR A 76 -46.75 -23.35 5.59
N VAL A 77 -46.33 -22.24 6.20
CA VAL A 77 -46.14 -22.07 7.64
C VAL A 77 -47.47 -21.71 8.32
N SER A 78 -48.16 -20.68 7.82
CA SER A 78 -49.42 -20.18 8.37
C SER A 78 -50.27 -19.50 7.30
N VAL A 79 -51.60 -19.52 7.50
CA VAL A 79 -52.56 -18.92 6.56
C VAL A 79 -53.66 -18.18 7.32
N ARG A 80 -53.93 -16.95 6.91
CA ARG A 80 -55.09 -16.20 7.38
C ARG A 80 -56.37 -16.73 6.75
N ARG A 81 -57.41 -16.96 7.56
CA ARG A 81 -58.72 -17.45 7.10
C ARG A 81 -59.78 -16.34 7.14
N PRO A 82 -60.62 -16.19 6.09
CA PRO A 82 -61.69 -15.21 6.08
C PRO A 82 -62.84 -15.64 7.02
N GLY A 83 -63.33 -14.70 7.84
CA GLY A 83 -64.68 -14.79 8.42
C GLY A 83 -64.92 -15.58 9.72
N ARG A 84 -63.98 -15.66 10.68
CA ARG A 84 -64.36 -16.05 12.06
C ARG A 84 -64.86 -14.83 12.84
N ALA A 85 -66.18 -14.73 13.01
CA ALA A 85 -66.82 -13.75 13.90
C ALA A 85 -66.32 -13.96 15.34
N GLY A 86 -65.54 -13.00 15.87
CA GLY A 86 -65.10 -12.99 17.27
C GLY A 86 -63.68 -12.50 17.55
N ALA A 87 -62.83 -12.32 16.54
CA ALA A 87 -61.51 -11.70 16.71
C ALA A 87 -61.44 -10.42 15.88
N ASN A 88 -61.01 -9.32 16.49
CA ASN A 88 -60.90 -8.01 15.86
C ASN A 88 -60.25 -8.09 14.46
N SER A 89 -60.86 -7.36 13.53
CA SER A 89 -60.37 -7.13 12.18
C SER A 89 -58.91 -6.68 12.21
N THR A 90 -58.04 -7.43 11.53
CA THR A 90 -56.60 -7.19 11.35
C THR A 90 -55.80 -7.13 12.66
N GLY A 91 -55.11 -8.22 13.03
CA GLY A 91 -54.10 -8.21 14.08
C GLY A 91 -52.86 -7.47 13.58
N ARG A 92 -52.96 -6.15 13.46
CA ARG A 92 -51.82 -5.26 13.21
C ARG A 92 -51.11 -5.05 14.54
N GLY A 93 -49.80 -5.25 14.56
CA GLY A 93 -48.93 -4.90 15.67
C GLY A 93 -48.01 -3.76 15.25
N VAL A 94 -47.92 -2.71 16.06
CA VAL A 94 -46.94 -1.64 15.86
C VAL A 94 -45.79 -1.90 16.82
N LEU A 95 -44.62 -2.22 16.26
CA LEU A 95 -43.44 -2.63 17.02
C LEU A 95 -42.32 -1.61 16.89
N SER A 96 -41.51 -1.45 17.94
CA SER A 96 -40.31 -0.63 17.89
C SER A 96 -39.23 -1.31 17.05
N MET A 97 -38.75 -0.64 16.00
CA MET A 97 -37.59 -1.12 15.21
C MET A 97 -36.32 -1.24 16.07
N GLN A 98 -36.17 -0.35 17.06
CA GLN A 98 -35.07 -0.44 18.02
C GLN A 98 -35.17 -1.73 18.85
N GLY A 99 -36.35 -2.10 19.33
CA GLY A 99 -36.57 -3.37 20.02
C GLY A 99 -36.24 -4.58 19.14
N LEU A 100 -36.71 -4.58 17.89
CA LEU A 100 -36.43 -5.63 16.91
C LEU A 100 -34.92 -5.77 16.64
N SER A 101 -34.18 -4.67 16.67
CA SER A 101 -32.72 -4.70 16.49
C SER A 101 -31.95 -5.43 17.61
N TYR A 102 -32.55 -5.53 18.79
CA TYR A 102 -32.06 -6.35 19.90
C TYR A 102 -32.70 -7.75 19.95
N GLY A 103 -33.57 -8.08 18.99
CA GLY A 103 -34.32 -9.34 18.96
C GLY A 103 -35.48 -9.39 19.96
N VAL A 104 -36.02 -8.24 20.37
CA VAL A 104 -37.09 -8.15 21.38
C VAL A 104 -38.33 -7.49 20.80
N VAL A 105 -39.50 -8.05 21.10
CA VAL A 105 -40.81 -7.52 20.70
C VAL A 105 -41.25 -6.43 21.69
N ARG A 106 -41.22 -5.17 21.27
CA ARG A 106 -41.72 -4.02 22.04
C ARG A 106 -42.80 -3.29 21.26
N VAL A 107 -43.97 -3.11 21.85
CA VAL A 107 -45.06 -2.34 21.24
C VAL A 107 -44.71 -0.85 21.26
N ASP A 108 -44.96 -0.17 20.14
CA ASP A 108 -44.71 1.28 19.98
C ASP A 108 -46.01 2.01 19.57
N GLN A 109 -45.99 3.35 19.56
CA GLN A 109 -47.14 4.17 19.19
C GLN A 109 -47.37 4.21 17.67
N GLU A 110 -48.63 4.17 17.26
CA GLU A 110 -49.03 4.38 15.86
C GLU A 110 -48.51 5.74 15.34
N ASN A 111 -47.85 5.72 14.18
CA ASN A 111 -47.23 6.86 13.48
C ASN A 111 -45.84 7.31 13.97
N SER A 112 -45.18 6.56 14.86
CA SER A 112 -43.77 6.78 15.16
C SER A 112 -42.88 6.42 13.96
N LEU A 113 -41.93 7.29 13.60
CA LEU A 113 -40.97 7.05 12.50
C LEU A 113 -40.01 5.88 12.79
N THR A 114 -39.90 5.47 14.06
CA THR A 114 -39.08 4.35 14.52
C THR A 114 -39.91 3.08 14.75
N SER A 115 -41.17 3.07 14.30
CA SER A 115 -42.07 1.92 14.45
C SER A 115 -42.26 1.17 13.14
N LEU A 116 -42.28 -0.16 13.23
CA LEU A 116 -42.63 -1.08 12.15
C LEU A 116 -44.04 -1.62 12.41
N THR A 117 -44.94 -1.39 11.45
CA THR A 117 -46.26 -2.02 11.48
C THR A 117 -46.16 -3.39 10.83
N LEU A 118 -46.53 -4.45 11.55
CA LEU A 118 -46.61 -5.83 11.05
C LEU A 118 -48.07 -6.30 11.07
N GLN A 119 -48.41 -7.20 10.16
CA GLN A 119 -49.72 -7.88 10.14
C GLN A 119 -49.54 -9.37 10.39
N ASP A 120 -50.47 -9.95 11.15
CA ASP A 120 -50.51 -11.39 11.37
C ASP A 120 -50.64 -12.18 10.04
N CYS A 121 -49.90 -13.30 9.95
CA CYS A 121 -49.97 -14.28 8.86
C CYS A 121 -51.14 -15.27 9.03
N GLY A 122 -51.97 -15.08 10.06
CA GLY A 122 -53.00 -16.03 10.47
C GLY A 122 -52.52 -17.12 11.43
N GLN A 123 -53.25 -18.24 11.43
CA GLN A 123 -53.03 -19.35 12.36
C GLN A 123 -52.16 -20.44 11.73
N VAL A 124 -51.47 -21.19 12.59
CA VAL A 124 -50.72 -22.40 12.23
C VAL A 124 -51.64 -23.40 11.52
N MET A 125 -51.10 -24.07 10.50
CA MET A 125 -51.85 -25.08 9.74
C MET A 125 -52.29 -26.26 10.64
N PRO A 126 -53.49 -26.84 10.42
CA PRO A 126 -53.96 -27.97 11.23
C PRO A 126 -52.98 -29.15 11.16
N GLY A 127 -52.63 -29.71 12.31
CA GLY A 127 -51.68 -30.83 12.41
C GLY A 127 -50.20 -30.43 12.31
N CYS A 128 -49.89 -29.14 12.20
CA CYS A 128 -48.52 -28.63 12.25
C CYS A 128 -48.19 -28.09 13.65
N VAL A 129 -46.95 -28.24 14.08
CA VAL A 129 -46.42 -27.65 15.32
C VAL A 129 -45.34 -26.65 14.95
N ILE A 130 -45.44 -25.43 15.48
CA ILE A 130 -44.45 -24.37 15.24
C ILE A 130 -43.75 -24.04 16.54
N VAL A 131 -42.45 -23.87 16.46
CA VAL A 131 -41.59 -23.33 17.52
C VAL A 131 -40.76 -22.19 16.95
N VAL A 132 -40.41 -21.23 17.79
CA VAL A 132 -39.49 -20.14 17.42
C VAL A 132 -38.19 -20.40 18.16
N VAL A 133 -37.07 -20.50 17.43
CA VAL A 133 -35.76 -20.82 18.00
C VAL A 133 -34.82 -19.63 17.93
N LYS A 134 -33.95 -19.50 18.93
CA LYS A 134 -32.92 -18.46 18.99
C LYS A 134 -31.96 -18.62 17.82
N MET A 135 -31.56 -17.47 17.29
CA MET A 135 -30.64 -17.37 16.15
C MET A 135 -29.20 -17.62 16.57
N ASP A 136 -28.81 -17.20 17.80
CA ASP A 136 -27.44 -17.31 18.33
C ASP A 136 -27.42 -17.57 19.85
N GLY A 137 -26.57 -18.52 20.26
CA GLY A 137 -26.13 -18.74 21.65
C GLY A 137 -27.19 -19.16 22.69
N PRO A 138 -26.76 -19.60 23.89
CA PRO A 138 -27.63 -19.76 25.06
C PRO A 138 -27.97 -18.40 25.70
N ALA A 139 -29.12 -18.29 26.38
CA ALA A 139 -29.61 -17.04 26.99
C ALA A 139 -28.72 -16.50 28.15
N TYR A 140 -28.67 -15.17 28.38
CA TYR A 140 -27.92 -14.55 29.51
C TYR A 140 -28.60 -13.30 30.13
N LEU A 141 -28.18 -12.93 31.36
CA LEU A 141 -28.78 -11.92 32.27
C LEU A 141 -28.15 -10.50 32.14
N CYS A 142 -28.97 -9.45 32.32
CA CYS A 142 -28.66 -8.00 32.15
C CYS A 142 -27.88 -7.33 33.30
N LYS A 143 -27.29 -6.14 33.06
CA LYS A 143 -26.57 -5.30 34.06
C LYS A 143 -27.46 -4.22 34.72
N THR A 144 -26.93 -3.58 35.78
CA THR A 144 -27.58 -2.67 36.76
C THR A 144 -28.33 -1.45 36.21
N ASP A 145 -28.12 -1.14 34.94
CA ASP A 145 -28.63 0.01 34.22
C ASP A 145 -29.57 -0.41 33.06
N GLU A 146 -29.96 -1.69 33.04
CA GLU A 146 -30.82 -2.29 32.01
C GLU A 146 -32.11 -2.85 32.66
N VAL A 147 -33.26 -2.60 32.02
CA VAL A 147 -34.60 -3.02 32.50
C VAL A 147 -35.01 -4.34 31.82
N GLY A 148 -35.30 -5.38 32.62
CA GLY A 148 -35.76 -6.71 32.17
C GLY A 148 -36.97 -7.23 32.93
N GLU A 149 -37.70 -8.19 32.34
CA GLU A 149 -38.92 -8.81 32.90
C GLU A 149 -38.65 -10.08 33.74
N ILE A 150 -39.52 -10.32 34.72
CA ILE A 150 -39.47 -11.38 35.74
C ILE A 150 -40.18 -12.64 35.25
N TRP A 151 -39.57 -13.83 35.42
CA TRP A 151 -40.25 -15.12 35.20
C TRP A 151 -40.09 -16.06 36.41
N ASP A 152 -41.23 -16.62 36.83
CA ASP A 152 -41.43 -17.67 37.82
C ASP A 152 -41.56 -19.02 37.09
N CYS A 153 -40.98 -20.08 37.64
CA CYS A 153 -41.38 -21.46 37.32
C CYS A 153 -41.39 -22.31 38.58
N GLY A 154 -42.46 -22.22 39.37
CA GLY A 154 -43.30 -23.38 39.66
C GLY A 154 -43.67 -23.63 41.13
N GLN A 155 -44.87 -23.17 41.52
CA GLN A 155 -45.74 -23.58 42.66
C GLN A 155 -45.06 -23.66 44.07
N VAL A 156 -45.39 -22.88 45.12
CA VAL A 156 -46.63 -22.22 45.58
C VAL A 156 -46.33 -21.12 46.63
N MET A 157 -47.00 -19.94 46.54
CA MET A 157 -47.23 -18.84 47.54
C MET A 157 -46.09 -18.42 48.54
N PRO A 158 -46.27 -17.44 49.47
CA PRO A 158 -45.59 -16.13 49.45
C PRO A 158 -44.54 -15.95 50.56
N GLY A 159 -43.33 -15.46 50.23
CA GLY A 159 -42.37 -15.01 51.25
C GLY A 159 -40.90 -15.07 50.83
N CYS A 160 -40.40 -13.92 50.38
CA CYS A 160 -39.03 -13.38 50.42
C CYS A 160 -37.76 -14.21 50.07
N VAL A 161 -36.86 -13.44 49.43
CA VAL A 161 -35.39 -13.47 49.34
C VAL A 161 -34.74 -14.13 48.11
N ILE A 162 -33.85 -13.33 47.52
CA ILE A 162 -33.31 -13.30 46.16
C ILE A 162 -31.84 -13.72 46.17
N VAL A 163 -31.38 -14.47 45.15
CA VAL A 163 -29.94 -14.67 44.83
C VAL A 163 -29.72 -14.71 43.31
N VAL A 164 -28.66 -14.06 42.81
CA VAL A 164 -28.28 -13.83 41.39
C VAL A 164 -26.79 -14.14 41.16
N VAL A 165 -26.37 -14.74 40.02
CA VAL A 165 -24.95 -15.05 39.68
C VAL A 165 -24.62 -15.06 38.16
N LYS A 166 -23.39 -14.66 37.74
CA LYS A 166 -22.68 -14.91 36.43
C LYS A 166 -21.11 -14.78 36.56
N MET A 167 -20.23 -15.44 35.72
CA MET A 167 -19.01 -14.85 35.03
C MET A 167 -17.97 -15.78 34.29
N ASP A 168 -17.32 -15.17 33.26
CA ASP A 168 -15.94 -15.18 32.64
C ASP A 168 -15.18 -16.40 32.02
N GLY A 169 -14.65 -16.21 30.78
CA GLY A 169 -13.63 -17.04 30.06
C GLY A 169 -13.53 -16.78 28.52
N PRO A 170 -12.39 -16.96 27.80
CA PRO A 170 -11.95 -16.12 26.67
C PRO A 170 -12.59 -16.38 25.29
N ALA A 171 -12.47 -15.38 24.41
CA ALA A 171 -12.86 -15.41 23.00
C ALA A 171 -12.17 -16.55 22.24
N TYR A 172 -12.95 -17.50 21.75
CA TYR A 172 -12.51 -18.45 20.73
C TYR A 172 -12.86 -17.93 19.34
N LEU A 173 -11.88 -18.03 18.44
CA LEU A 173 -12.02 -17.77 17.01
C LEU A 173 -13.22 -18.53 16.42
N CYS A 174 -14.14 -17.84 15.75
CA CYS A 174 -14.94 -18.48 14.70
C CYS A 174 -14.34 -18.16 13.33
N LYS A 175 -13.77 -19.20 12.72
CA LYS A 175 -13.58 -19.33 11.27
C LYS A 175 -14.96 -19.46 10.60
N THR A 176 -15.10 -18.83 9.43
CA THR A 176 -16.04 -19.13 8.33
C THR A 176 -17.43 -19.69 8.68
N ASP A 177 -18.45 -18.84 8.55
CA ASP A 177 -19.81 -19.14 8.05
C ASP A 177 -20.58 -20.39 8.52
N GLU A 178 -20.36 -20.86 9.75
CA GLU A 178 -21.26 -21.80 10.41
C GLU A 178 -21.71 -21.24 11.77
N MET A 179 -22.93 -20.67 11.82
CA MET A 179 -23.62 -20.33 13.08
C MET A 179 -24.17 -21.62 13.72
N ASP A 180 -23.29 -22.45 14.25
CA ASP A 180 -23.57 -23.73 14.92
C ASP A 180 -23.80 -23.54 16.44
N GLY A 181 -24.82 -22.77 16.80
CA GLY A 181 -25.34 -22.72 18.17
C GLY A 181 -26.46 -23.75 18.39
N PRO A 182 -26.65 -24.31 19.61
CA PRO A 182 -27.81 -25.13 19.90
C PRO A 182 -29.11 -24.33 19.74
N ALA A 183 -30.15 -24.93 19.14
CA ALA A 183 -31.40 -24.24 18.83
C ALA A 183 -32.31 -24.11 20.08
N TYR A 184 -32.11 -23.10 20.91
CA TYR A 184 -32.97 -22.87 22.09
C TYR A 184 -34.32 -22.26 21.74
N LEU A 185 -35.38 -22.60 22.47
CA LEU A 185 -36.69 -21.97 22.31
C LEU A 185 -36.66 -20.50 22.73
N CYS A 186 -37.26 -19.63 21.91
CA CYS A 186 -37.48 -18.22 22.23
C CYS A 186 -38.56 -18.05 23.31
N LYS A 187 -38.40 -17.01 24.13
CA LYS A 187 -39.48 -16.52 25.01
C LYS A 187 -40.58 -15.84 24.18
N THR A 188 -41.74 -15.61 24.78
CA THR A 188 -42.91 -14.98 24.12
C THR A 188 -42.65 -13.56 23.61
N ASP A 189 -41.66 -12.86 24.14
CA ASP A 189 -41.24 -11.51 23.80
C ASP A 189 -39.96 -11.46 22.95
N GLU A 190 -39.43 -12.61 22.51
CA GLU A 190 -38.21 -12.72 21.71
C GLU A 190 -38.53 -13.04 20.24
N VAL A 191 -37.75 -12.45 19.33
CA VAL A 191 -37.78 -12.77 17.90
C VAL A 191 -36.75 -13.86 17.60
N GLY A 192 -37.15 -14.87 16.84
CA GLY A 192 -36.25 -15.96 16.42
C GLY A 192 -36.64 -16.55 15.07
N GLU A 193 -35.93 -17.61 14.68
CA GLU A 193 -36.23 -18.35 13.46
C GLU A 193 -37.44 -19.28 13.69
N ILE A 194 -38.40 -19.22 12.77
CA ILE A 194 -39.58 -20.07 12.81
C ILE A 194 -39.17 -21.48 12.33
N CYS A 195 -39.42 -22.48 13.16
CA CYS A 195 -39.21 -23.89 12.83
C CYS A 195 -40.55 -24.62 12.89
N VAL A 196 -40.76 -25.54 11.95
CA VAL A 196 -42.05 -26.22 11.76
C VAL A 196 -41.85 -27.72 11.71
N ASN A 197 -42.66 -28.43 12.49
CA ASN A 197 -42.85 -29.87 12.37
C ASN A 197 -44.19 -30.10 11.64
N SER A 198 -44.11 -30.74 10.46
CA SER A 198 -45.27 -31.09 9.65
C SER A 198 -44.92 -32.25 8.71
N GLY A 199 -45.88 -33.10 8.37
CA GLY A 199 -45.71 -34.11 7.33
C GLY A 199 -45.59 -33.52 5.91
N ALA A 200 -45.73 -32.21 5.75
CA ALA A 200 -45.63 -31.50 4.48
C ALA A 200 -44.29 -30.75 4.29
N THR A 201 -43.36 -30.79 5.24
CA THR A 201 -42.03 -30.19 5.09
C THR A 201 -41.14 -31.01 4.14
N GLY A 202 -40.12 -30.36 3.57
CA GLY A 202 -39.07 -31.06 2.85
C GLY A 202 -38.27 -32.00 3.75
N THR A 203 -37.45 -32.87 3.15
CA THR A 203 -36.69 -33.91 3.88
C THR A 203 -35.18 -33.72 3.87
N PHE A 204 -34.61 -33.20 2.78
CA PHE A 204 -33.16 -32.95 2.62
C PHE A 204 -32.88 -32.13 1.35
N TYR A 205 -31.71 -31.50 1.29
CA TYR A 205 -31.14 -30.94 0.06
C TYR A 205 -30.34 -32.00 -0.70
N TRP A 206 -30.54 -32.09 -2.00
CA TRP A 206 -29.83 -33.05 -2.85
C TRP A 206 -28.31 -32.79 -2.83
N GLY A 207 -27.52 -33.79 -2.41
CA GLY A 207 -26.05 -33.73 -2.41
C GLY A 207 -25.42 -32.93 -1.26
N LEU A 208 -26.20 -32.36 -0.34
CA LEU A 208 -25.72 -31.50 0.76
C LEU A 208 -26.14 -32.07 2.12
N GLN A 209 -25.59 -33.22 2.52
CA GLN A 209 -26.02 -33.96 3.71
C GLN A 209 -25.80 -33.18 5.03
N GLY A 210 -24.72 -32.39 5.12
CA GLY A 210 -24.45 -31.53 6.28
C GLY A 210 -25.55 -30.47 6.47
N LEU A 211 -25.78 -29.64 5.44
CA LEU A 211 -26.85 -28.63 5.42
C LEU A 211 -28.24 -29.24 5.59
N SER A 212 -28.46 -30.46 5.08
CA SER A 212 -29.73 -31.15 5.23
C SER A 212 -30.02 -31.52 6.69
N ASN A 213 -29.01 -32.01 7.42
CA ASN A 213 -29.18 -32.36 8.83
C ASN A 213 -29.41 -31.09 9.69
N THR A 214 -28.71 -30.00 9.41
CA THR A 214 -28.87 -28.75 10.19
C THR A 214 -30.17 -28.01 9.91
N THR A 215 -30.76 -28.16 8.71
CA THR A 215 -32.02 -27.52 8.34
C THR A 215 -33.26 -28.35 8.63
N PHE A 216 -33.26 -29.66 8.32
CA PHE A 216 -34.47 -30.50 8.37
C PHE A 216 -34.61 -31.36 9.64
N LYS A 217 -33.56 -31.49 10.46
CA LYS A 217 -33.54 -32.34 11.67
C LYS A 217 -33.24 -31.55 12.94
N VAL A 218 -33.87 -30.39 13.08
CA VAL A 218 -33.65 -29.53 14.24
C VAL A 218 -34.43 -30.04 15.45
N GLN A 219 -33.73 -30.18 16.56
CA GLN A 219 -34.31 -30.53 17.84
C GLN A 219 -34.19 -29.32 18.79
N PRO A 220 -35.28 -28.57 19.02
CA PRO A 220 -35.23 -27.37 19.85
C PRO A 220 -34.98 -27.73 21.31
N LEU A 221 -34.15 -26.93 21.98
CA LEU A 221 -33.83 -27.09 23.40
C LEU A 221 -34.67 -26.15 24.26
N GLY A 222 -35.11 -26.62 25.42
CA GLY A 222 -35.73 -25.82 26.47
C GLY A 222 -34.73 -24.91 27.17
N ALA A 223 -35.23 -24.04 28.05
CA ALA A 223 -34.39 -23.16 28.86
C ALA A 223 -33.43 -23.93 29.81
N ASP A 224 -33.71 -25.20 30.06
CA ASP A 224 -32.92 -26.17 30.83
C ASP A 224 -31.86 -26.91 29.99
N GLY A 225 -31.80 -26.66 28.67
CA GLY A 225 -30.89 -27.32 27.74
C GLY A 225 -31.30 -28.74 27.36
N GLN A 226 -32.50 -29.19 27.73
CA GLN A 226 -33.05 -30.48 27.30
C GLN A 226 -33.88 -30.34 26.02
N VAL A 227 -33.97 -31.40 25.22
CA VAL A 227 -34.77 -31.38 23.99
C VAL A 227 -36.27 -31.32 24.32
N ILE A 228 -37.00 -30.46 23.61
CA ILE A 228 -38.45 -30.32 23.74
C ILE A 228 -39.14 -31.42 22.90
N GLY A 229 -39.18 -32.63 23.43
CA GLY A 229 -39.84 -33.80 22.84
C GLY A 229 -39.06 -34.50 21.72
N ASP A 230 -39.60 -35.62 21.21
CA ASP A 230 -38.91 -36.48 20.24
C ASP A 230 -39.08 -36.05 18.76
N ALA A 231 -39.75 -34.91 18.52
CA ALA A 231 -40.11 -34.46 17.18
C ALA A 231 -38.98 -33.65 16.53
N GLU A 232 -38.65 -33.97 15.27
CA GLU A 232 -37.71 -33.18 14.45
C GLU A 232 -38.43 -32.02 13.77
N TYR A 233 -37.81 -30.84 13.76
CA TYR A 233 -38.34 -29.63 13.16
C TYR A 233 -37.50 -29.22 11.95
N THR A 234 -38.15 -28.60 10.97
CA THR A 234 -37.51 -27.98 9.81
C THR A 234 -37.41 -26.47 10.01
N ARG A 235 -36.21 -25.89 9.86
CA ARG A 235 -35.98 -24.44 9.84
C ARG A 235 -36.63 -23.82 8.60
N SER A 236 -37.45 -22.80 8.79
CA SER A 236 -38.14 -22.13 7.68
C SER A 236 -37.35 -20.96 7.09
N GLY A 237 -36.24 -20.54 7.68
CA GLY A 237 -35.51 -19.33 7.27
C GLY A 237 -36.27 -18.00 7.50
N LEU A 238 -37.47 -18.05 8.10
CA LEU A 238 -38.28 -16.87 8.39
C LEU A 238 -38.10 -16.45 9.85
N LEU A 239 -38.05 -15.15 10.09
CA LEU A 239 -37.91 -14.55 11.41
C LEU A 239 -39.25 -14.05 11.90
N GLY A 240 -39.58 -14.36 13.15
CA GLY A 240 -40.86 -13.99 13.70
C GLY A 240 -41.07 -14.38 15.15
N PHE A 241 -42.30 -14.20 15.60
CA PHE A 241 -42.75 -14.52 16.96
C PHE A 241 -44.22 -14.98 16.96
N LEU A 242 -44.65 -15.61 18.04
CA LEU A 242 -46.04 -16.03 18.24
C LEU A 242 -46.78 -14.97 19.07
N GLY A 243 -47.81 -14.36 18.48
CA GLY A 243 -48.67 -13.40 19.15
C GLY A 243 -49.88 -14.04 19.84
N PRO A 244 -50.72 -13.21 20.52
CA PRO A 244 -51.91 -13.68 21.23
C PRO A 244 -52.84 -14.53 20.36
N GLY A 245 -53.37 -15.63 20.91
CA GLY A 245 -54.28 -16.52 20.17
C GLY A 245 -53.61 -17.43 19.13
N GLY A 246 -52.28 -17.60 19.20
CA GLY A 246 -51.51 -18.49 18.31
C GLY A 246 -51.32 -17.92 16.90
N MET A 247 -51.39 -16.60 16.77
CA MET A 247 -51.14 -15.90 15.49
C MET A 247 -49.65 -15.81 15.23
N VAL A 248 -49.23 -16.11 14.00
CA VAL A 248 -47.82 -16.04 13.60
C VAL A 248 -47.53 -14.66 13.02
N PHE A 249 -46.53 -13.96 13.57
CA PHE A 249 -46.01 -12.71 13.02
C PHE A 249 -44.64 -12.98 12.40
N VAL A 250 -44.49 -12.65 11.12
CA VAL A 250 -43.21 -12.70 10.41
C VAL A 250 -42.70 -11.27 10.27
N CYS A 251 -41.46 -11.03 10.70
CA CYS A 251 -40.81 -9.72 10.68
C CYS A 251 -39.61 -9.64 9.72
N GLY A 252 -39.21 -10.75 9.11
CA GLY A 252 -38.12 -10.77 8.13
C GLY A 252 -37.70 -12.18 7.73
N SER A 253 -36.60 -12.27 6.98
CA SER A 253 -35.94 -13.52 6.61
C SER A 253 -34.53 -13.56 7.17
N ARG A 254 -33.98 -14.77 7.32
CA ARG A 254 -32.61 -14.98 7.81
C ARG A 254 -31.57 -14.39 6.85
N ASP A 255 -31.80 -14.51 5.55
CA ASP A 255 -30.89 -14.00 4.51
C ASP A 255 -30.88 -12.47 4.42
N GLY A 256 -31.97 -11.81 4.85
CA GLY A 256 -32.09 -10.35 4.92
C GLY A 256 -31.62 -9.73 6.23
N LEU A 257 -31.22 -10.54 7.23
CA LEU A 257 -30.80 -10.06 8.54
C LEU A 257 -29.28 -9.84 8.60
N MET A 258 -28.86 -8.61 8.84
CA MET A 258 -27.46 -8.26 9.08
C MET A 258 -27.18 -8.34 10.58
N THR A 259 -26.52 -9.41 11.01
CA THR A 259 -26.49 -9.87 12.41
C THR A 259 -25.43 -9.21 13.29
N THR A 260 -24.47 -8.47 12.71
CA THR A 260 -23.26 -8.03 13.43
C THR A 260 -22.89 -6.57 13.19
N VAL A 261 -23.82 -5.74 12.73
CA VAL A 261 -23.57 -4.30 12.59
C VAL A 261 -23.69 -3.66 13.97
N THR A 262 -22.57 -3.20 14.53
CA THR A 262 -22.49 -2.59 15.88
C THR A 262 -23.10 -3.42 17.01
N GLY A 263 -23.14 -4.75 16.85
CA GLY A 263 -23.74 -5.68 17.83
C GLY A 263 -25.28 -5.69 17.82
N ARG A 264 -25.91 -5.06 16.83
CA ARG A 264 -27.36 -5.06 16.60
C ARG A 264 -27.72 -5.80 15.32
N LYS A 265 -28.95 -6.30 15.27
CA LYS A 265 -29.52 -7.02 14.13
C LYS A 265 -30.34 -6.05 13.30
N HIS A 266 -29.96 -5.80 12.05
CA HIS A 266 -30.70 -4.88 11.17
C HIS A 266 -31.29 -5.65 9.99
N ASN A 267 -32.59 -5.48 9.73
CA ASN A 267 -33.23 -6.06 8.56
C ASN A 267 -33.00 -5.16 7.33
N ALA A 268 -32.55 -5.74 6.23
CA ALA A 268 -32.36 -5.05 4.96
C ALA A 268 -33.64 -4.38 4.46
N ASP A 269 -34.81 -5.01 4.64
CA ASP A 269 -36.09 -4.47 4.17
C ASP A 269 -36.50 -3.17 4.90
N ASP A 270 -36.19 -3.06 6.19
CA ASP A 270 -36.49 -1.86 6.98
C ASP A 270 -35.62 -0.67 6.53
N ILE A 271 -34.37 -0.95 6.17
CA ILE A 271 -33.46 0.04 5.59
C ILE A 271 -33.93 0.43 4.19
N ILE A 272 -34.34 -0.53 3.35
CA ILE A 272 -34.91 -0.26 2.03
C ILE A 272 -36.16 0.63 2.15
N ALA A 273 -37.04 0.35 3.10
CA ALA A 273 -38.23 1.16 3.35
C ALA A 273 -37.87 2.60 3.74
N THR A 274 -36.83 2.77 4.55
CA THR A 274 -36.31 4.08 4.95
C THR A 274 -35.70 4.84 3.78
N VAL A 275 -34.87 4.18 2.97
CA VAL A 275 -34.29 4.74 1.73
C VAL A 275 -35.41 5.17 0.77
N LEU A 276 -36.45 4.34 0.61
CA LEU A 276 -37.61 4.66 -0.23
C LEU A 276 -38.46 5.81 0.32
N ALA A 277 -38.50 6.03 1.64
CA ALA A 277 -39.23 7.16 2.22
C ALA A 277 -38.59 8.50 1.84
N VAL A 278 -37.29 8.51 1.53
CA VAL A 278 -36.55 9.69 1.04
C VAL A 278 -36.85 9.91 -0.44
N GLU A 279 -37.87 10.74 -0.72
CA GLU A 279 -38.25 11.22 -2.07
C GLU A 279 -38.42 10.10 -3.15
N PRO A 280 -39.35 9.14 -2.95
CA PRO A 280 -39.42 7.83 -3.64
C PRO A 280 -39.57 7.83 -5.18
N MET A 281 -39.89 8.95 -5.82
CA MET A 281 -40.39 8.97 -7.20
C MET A 281 -39.60 9.86 -8.17
N LYS A 282 -38.64 10.65 -7.69
CA LYS A 282 -37.84 11.54 -8.55
C LYS A 282 -36.51 10.91 -8.98
N PHE A 283 -35.83 10.19 -8.07
CA PHE A 283 -34.42 9.82 -8.26
C PHE A 283 -34.15 8.33 -8.53
N ILE A 284 -34.76 7.42 -7.78
CA ILE A 284 -34.48 5.98 -7.91
C ILE A 284 -35.71 5.19 -8.39
N TYR A 285 -35.48 4.01 -8.94
CA TYR A 285 -36.58 3.08 -9.28
C TYR A 285 -37.04 2.32 -8.03
N ARG A 286 -38.36 2.38 -7.75
CA ARG A 286 -38.99 1.58 -6.69
C ARG A 286 -38.68 0.09 -6.89
N GLY A 287 -38.21 -0.58 -5.85
CA GLY A 287 -37.85 -2.01 -5.89
C GLY A 287 -36.52 -2.33 -6.60
N ARG A 288 -35.71 -1.32 -6.96
CA ARG A 288 -34.35 -1.52 -7.51
C ARG A 288 -33.28 -1.02 -6.54
N ILE A 289 -33.31 -1.59 -5.33
CA ILE A 289 -32.37 -1.29 -4.26
C ILE A 289 -31.85 -2.63 -3.71
N ALA A 290 -30.54 -2.72 -3.51
CA ALA A 290 -29.87 -3.80 -2.79
C ALA A 290 -29.29 -3.23 -1.49
N VAL A 291 -29.60 -3.87 -0.36
CA VAL A 291 -28.97 -3.58 0.94
C VAL A 291 -28.33 -4.86 1.43
N PHE A 292 -27.06 -4.79 1.81
CA PHE A 292 -26.31 -5.93 2.33
C PHE A 292 -25.18 -5.46 3.26
N SER A 293 -24.66 -6.37 4.08
CA SER A 293 -23.47 -6.14 4.88
C SER A 293 -22.19 -6.62 4.18
N ILE A 294 -21.08 -5.91 4.42
CA ILE A 294 -19.72 -6.39 4.17
C ILE A 294 -18.94 -6.45 5.48
N ARG A 295 -17.94 -7.33 5.55
CA ARG A 295 -17.13 -7.47 6.76
C ARG A 295 -15.91 -6.55 6.67
N VAL A 296 -15.77 -5.64 7.62
CA VAL A 296 -14.67 -4.67 7.71
C VAL A 296 -14.12 -4.68 9.14
N LEU A 297 -12.81 -4.88 9.31
CA LEU A 297 -12.15 -4.96 10.62
C LEU A 297 -12.85 -5.90 11.63
N ARG A 298 -13.35 -7.03 11.12
CA ARG A 298 -14.07 -8.11 11.85
C ARG A 298 -15.54 -7.84 12.19
N ASP A 299 -16.06 -6.64 11.96
CA ASP A 299 -17.47 -6.31 12.13
C ASP A 299 -18.19 -6.20 10.78
N GLU A 300 -19.52 -6.17 10.79
CA GLU A 300 -20.31 -5.92 9.59
C GLU A 300 -20.62 -4.43 9.39
N ARG A 301 -20.65 -4.02 8.12
CA ARG A 301 -20.90 -2.64 7.69
C ARG A 301 -21.91 -2.62 6.55
N ILE A 302 -22.88 -1.71 6.63
CA ILE A 302 -24.02 -1.68 5.71
C ILE A 302 -23.63 -0.99 4.40
N CYS A 303 -23.93 -1.64 3.29
CA CYS A 303 -23.82 -1.09 1.94
C CYS A 303 -25.21 -1.00 1.30
N VAL A 304 -25.49 0.13 0.67
CA VAL A 304 -26.75 0.38 -0.05
C VAL A 304 -26.40 0.67 -1.51
N ILE A 305 -27.03 -0.06 -2.42
CA ILE A 305 -26.85 0.11 -3.86
C ILE A 305 -28.22 0.33 -4.49
N ALA A 306 -28.43 1.46 -5.15
CA ALA A 306 -29.71 1.79 -5.76
C ALA A 306 -29.57 2.15 -7.23
N GLU A 307 -30.57 1.80 -8.03
CA GLU A 307 -30.61 2.15 -9.45
C GLU A 307 -31.21 3.55 -9.64
N GLN A 308 -30.41 4.48 -10.17
CA GLN A 308 -30.84 5.85 -10.44
C GLN A 308 -31.60 5.94 -11.78
N ARG A 309 -32.54 6.88 -11.85
CA ARG A 309 -33.26 7.21 -13.08
C ARG A 309 -32.33 7.95 -14.06
N PRO A 310 -32.60 7.87 -15.37
CA PRO A 310 -31.93 8.72 -16.33
C PRO A 310 -32.21 10.20 -16.01
N ASP A 311 -31.28 11.08 -16.40
CA ASP A 311 -31.38 12.55 -16.30
C ASP A 311 -31.14 13.18 -14.90
N CYS A 312 -30.62 12.44 -13.93
CA CYS A 312 -30.20 13.01 -12.64
C CYS A 312 -28.80 13.63 -12.72
N SER A 313 -28.63 14.86 -12.21
CA SER A 313 -27.30 15.46 -12.08
C SER A 313 -26.53 14.86 -10.89
N GLU A 314 -25.20 15.02 -10.89
CA GLU A 314 -24.32 14.59 -9.79
C GLU A 314 -24.67 15.32 -8.48
N GLU A 315 -24.88 16.64 -8.53
CA GLU A 315 -25.28 17.44 -7.37
C GLU A 315 -26.60 16.96 -6.75
N GLU A 316 -27.61 16.68 -7.58
CA GLU A 316 -28.90 16.16 -7.09
C GLU A 316 -28.74 14.76 -6.48
N SER A 317 -27.86 13.93 -7.05
CA SER A 317 -27.54 12.59 -6.57
C SER A 317 -26.91 12.64 -5.16
N PHE A 318 -25.93 13.51 -4.95
CA PHE A 318 -25.28 13.69 -3.63
C PHE A 318 -26.22 14.28 -2.57
N GLN A 319 -27.11 15.20 -2.95
CA GLN A 319 -28.13 15.71 -2.03
C GLN A 319 -29.08 14.62 -1.58
N TRP A 320 -29.54 13.77 -2.51
CA TRP A 320 -30.39 12.63 -2.18
C TRP A 320 -29.66 11.62 -1.29
N MET A 321 -28.42 11.26 -1.64
CA MET A 321 -27.58 10.38 -0.84
C MET A 321 -27.40 10.89 0.60
N SER A 322 -27.11 12.18 0.77
CA SER A 322 -26.93 12.80 2.09
C SER A 322 -28.19 12.73 2.96
N ARG A 323 -29.37 12.91 2.37
CA ARG A 323 -30.66 12.75 3.08
C ARG A 323 -30.91 11.30 3.48
N VAL A 324 -30.52 10.34 2.64
CA VAL A 324 -30.60 8.91 2.96
C VAL A 324 -29.71 8.57 4.15
N LEU A 325 -28.46 9.06 4.18
CA LEU A 325 -27.56 8.86 5.31
C LEU A 325 -28.17 9.39 6.63
N GLN A 326 -28.71 10.61 6.61
CA GLN A 326 -29.38 11.22 7.77
C GLN A 326 -30.63 10.45 8.21
N ALA A 327 -31.44 9.97 7.27
CA ALA A 327 -32.64 9.21 7.56
C ALA A 327 -32.31 7.85 8.20
N VAL A 328 -31.31 7.14 7.68
CA VAL A 328 -30.89 5.84 8.24
C VAL A 328 -30.24 6.02 9.61
N ASP A 329 -29.37 7.00 9.78
CA ASP A 329 -28.76 7.29 11.09
C ASP A 329 -29.82 7.68 12.13
N SER A 330 -30.75 8.58 11.81
CA SER A 330 -31.79 9.02 12.75
C SER A 330 -32.75 7.89 13.16
N ILE A 331 -33.18 7.05 12.23
CA ILE A 331 -34.20 6.01 12.47
C ILE A 331 -33.58 4.71 13.01
N HIS A 332 -32.47 4.26 12.41
CA HIS A 332 -31.85 2.97 12.72
C HIS A 332 -30.65 3.09 13.68
N GLN A 333 -30.17 4.30 13.95
CA GLN A 333 -29.00 4.57 14.82
C GLN A 333 -27.77 3.77 14.36
N VAL A 334 -27.57 3.74 13.04
CA VAL A 334 -26.50 3.02 12.35
C VAL A 334 -26.05 3.80 11.12
N GLY A 335 -24.73 3.83 10.89
CA GLY A 335 -24.15 4.45 9.70
C GLY A 335 -24.18 3.53 8.48
N ILE A 336 -24.39 4.10 7.30
CA ILE A 336 -24.16 3.43 6.02
C ILE A 336 -22.68 3.61 5.66
N PHE A 337 -21.98 2.50 5.45
CA PHE A 337 -20.56 2.52 5.11
C PHE A 337 -20.30 2.89 3.65
N CYS A 338 -21.16 2.43 2.74
CA CYS A 338 -21.10 2.77 1.32
C CYS A 338 -22.52 2.93 0.76
N LEU A 339 -22.76 4.02 0.04
CA LEU A 339 -23.97 4.26 -0.74
C LEU A 339 -23.57 4.49 -2.21
N ALA A 340 -23.98 3.58 -3.10
CA ALA A 340 -23.65 3.64 -4.52
C ALA A 340 -24.91 3.73 -5.38
N LEU A 341 -24.90 4.61 -6.39
CA LEU A 341 -25.93 4.69 -7.41
C LEU A 341 -25.42 4.10 -8.71
N VAL A 342 -26.17 3.15 -9.27
CA VAL A 342 -25.84 2.53 -10.56
C VAL A 342 -26.78 3.01 -11.68
N PRO A 343 -26.32 3.02 -12.94
CA PRO A 343 -27.17 3.40 -14.07
C PRO A 343 -28.38 2.46 -14.25
N SER A 344 -29.36 2.91 -15.03
CA SER A 344 -30.57 2.13 -15.28
C SER A 344 -30.27 0.74 -15.88
N ASN A 345 -30.91 -0.30 -15.35
CA ASN A 345 -30.77 -1.72 -15.69
C ASN A 345 -29.39 -2.36 -15.40
N TYR A 346 -28.54 -1.75 -14.56
CA TYR A 346 -27.26 -2.35 -14.16
C TYR A 346 -27.36 -3.33 -12.98
N LEU A 347 -28.37 -3.20 -12.11
CA LEU A 347 -28.53 -4.13 -10.99
C LEU A 347 -28.87 -5.54 -11.50
N PRO A 348 -28.10 -6.57 -11.11
CA PRO A 348 -28.43 -7.97 -11.38
C PRO A 348 -29.84 -8.34 -10.92
N LYS A 349 -30.58 -9.06 -11.77
CA LYS A 349 -31.95 -9.51 -11.48
C LYS A 349 -32.01 -11.03 -11.53
N THR A 350 -32.78 -11.58 -10.60
CA THR A 350 -33.20 -12.99 -10.61
C THR A 350 -34.17 -13.24 -11.77
N PRO A 351 -34.37 -14.50 -12.20
CA PRO A 351 -35.34 -14.85 -13.25
C PRO A 351 -36.78 -14.39 -12.98
N LEU A 352 -37.14 -14.18 -11.71
CA LEU A 352 -38.44 -13.69 -11.26
C LEU A 352 -38.54 -12.15 -11.22
N GLY A 353 -37.46 -11.45 -11.55
CA GLY A 353 -37.41 -9.99 -11.65
C GLY A 353 -36.97 -9.26 -10.38
N GLY A 354 -36.80 -9.96 -9.25
CA GLY A 354 -36.24 -9.41 -8.00
C GLY A 354 -34.72 -9.20 -8.08
N ILE A 355 -34.15 -8.39 -7.21
CA ILE A 355 -32.71 -8.07 -7.20
C ILE A 355 -31.88 -9.27 -6.73
N HIS A 356 -30.81 -9.60 -7.46
CA HIS A 356 -29.92 -10.71 -7.12
C HIS A 356 -28.82 -10.24 -6.16
N LEU A 357 -29.13 -10.18 -4.86
CA LEU A 357 -28.25 -9.62 -3.82
C LEU A 357 -26.83 -10.20 -3.80
N SER A 358 -26.69 -11.53 -3.91
CA SER A 358 -25.37 -12.17 -3.87
C SER A 358 -24.49 -11.84 -5.08
N GLU A 359 -25.07 -11.73 -6.28
CA GLU A 359 -24.34 -11.29 -7.48
C GLU A 359 -23.97 -9.81 -7.37
N THR A 360 -24.87 -8.96 -6.87
CA THR A 360 -24.60 -7.54 -6.63
C THR A 360 -23.47 -7.35 -5.63
N LYS A 361 -23.50 -8.05 -4.48
CA LYS A 361 -22.44 -8.02 -3.46
C LYS A 361 -21.10 -8.50 -4.04
N ARG A 362 -21.10 -9.56 -4.84
CA ARG A 362 -19.89 -10.05 -5.52
C ARG A 362 -19.33 -9.02 -6.49
N LYS A 363 -20.16 -8.42 -7.36
CA LYS A 363 -19.73 -7.37 -8.30
C LYS A 363 -19.19 -6.14 -7.59
N PHE A 364 -19.79 -5.75 -6.46
CA PHE A 364 -19.29 -4.66 -5.62
C PHE A 364 -17.89 -4.97 -5.04
N LEU A 365 -17.69 -6.16 -4.47
CA LEU A 365 -16.41 -6.57 -3.89
C LEU A 365 -15.31 -6.79 -4.94
N GLU A 366 -15.67 -7.12 -6.18
CA GLU A 366 -14.74 -7.29 -7.30
C GLU A 366 -14.47 -6.00 -8.08
N GLY A 367 -15.19 -4.90 -7.81
CA GLY A 367 -15.10 -3.65 -8.57
C GLY A 367 -15.58 -3.78 -10.02
N THR A 368 -16.71 -4.46 -10.23
CA THR A 368 -17.32 -4.68 -11.56
C THR A 368 -18.79 -4.25 -11.61
N LEU A 369 -19.16 -3.32 -10.72
CA LEU A 369 -20.53 -2.84 -10.61
C LEU A 369 -20.77 -1.60 -11.47
N HIS A 370 -19.72 -0.82 -11.74
CA HIS A 370 -19.74 0.41 -12.54
C HIS A 370 -20.76 1.43 -12.03
N PRO A 371 -20.65 1.88 -10.77
CA PRO A 371 -21.54 2.89 -10.23
C PRO A 371 -21.34 4.23 -10.95
N ALA A 372 -22.42 4.98 -11.08
CA ALA A 372 -22.40 6.36 -11.59
C ALA A 372 -22.05 7.38 -10.50
N ASN A 373 -22.38 7.10 -9.24
CA ASN A 373 -22.01 7.91 -8.08
C ASN A 373 -21.70 7.00 -6.89
N VAL A 374 -20.69 7.33 -6.08
CA VAL A 374 -20.31 6.57 -4.89
C VAL A 374 -20.05 7.52 -3.73
N LEU A 375 -20.60 7.18 -2.57
CA LEU A 375 -20.35 7.88 -1.31
C LEU A 375 -19.93 6.88 -0.24
N MET A 376 -18.69 7.02 0.24
CA MET A 376 -18.13 6.21 1.32
C MET A 376 -18.17 7.01 2.63
N CYS A 377 -18.57 6.37 3.74
CA CYS A 377 -18.61 7.01 5.06
C CYS A 377 -17.83 6.23 6.14
N PRO A 378 -16.53 5.98 5.94
CA PRO A 378 -15.73 5.22 6.89
C PRO A 378 -15.51 5.95 8.22
N HIS A 379 -15.53 7.29 8.27
CA HIS A 379 -15.27 8.03 9.51
C HIS A 379 -16.39 7.88 10.55
N THR A 380 -17.64 7.83 10.09
CA THR A 380 -18.81 7.62 10.95
C THR A 380 -18.98 6.15 11.35
N CYS A 381 -18.60 5.23 10.45
CA CYS A 381 -18.88 3.81 10.62
C CYS A 381 -17.76 3.02 11.34
N VAL A 382 -16.53 3.55 11.43
CA VAL A 382 -15.39 2.82 11.97
C VAL A 382 -14.84 3.47 13.22
N THR A 383 -15.26 2.95 14.38
CA THR A 383 -14.87 3.45 15.71
C THR A 383 -13.82 2.58 16.41
N ASN A 384 -13.62 1.35 15.93
CA ASN A 384 -12.80 0.30 16.56
C ASN A 384 -11.34 0.28 16.08
N LEU A 385 -10.82 1.40 15.55
CA LEU A 385 -9.44 1.46 15.08
C LEU A 385 -8.44 1.36 16.25
N PRO A 386 -7.28 0.67 16.06
CA PRO A 386 -6.26 0.51 17.09
C PRO A 386 -5.85 1.87 17.67
N LYS A 387 -5.79 1.98 19.00
CA LYS A 387 -5.25 3.17 19.65
C LYS A 387 -3.72 3.14 19.59
N PRO A 388 -3.05 4.29 19.43
CA PRO A 388 -1.60 4.36 19.59
C PRO A 388 -1.21 3.90 20.98
N ARG A 389 0.00 3.35 21.10
CA ARG A 389 0.58 3.02 22.39
C ARG A 389 0.82 4.30 23.20
N GLU A 390 0.53 4.28 24.49
CA GLU A 390 0.86 5.39 25.38
C GLU A 390 2.38 5.57 25.48
N ILE A 391 2.86 6.73 25.04
CA ILE A 391 4.25 7.14 25.19
C ILE A 391 4.45 7.50 26.67
N HIS A 392 5.24 6.71 27.38
CA HIS A 392 5.58 7.00 28.77
C HIS A 392 6.63 8.13 28.79
N SER A 393 6.23 9.34 29.19
CA SER A 393 7.06 10.55 29.19
C SER A 393 8.28 10.47 30.11
N ASP A 394 8.25 9.57 31.10
CA ASP A 394 9.19 9.60 32.23
C ASP A 394 10.47 8.78 31.98
N VAL A 395 10.57 8.10 30.83
CA VAL A 395 11.71 7.23 30.50
C VAL A 395 12.66 7.92 29.53
N GLY A 396 13.74 8.50 30.07
CA GLY A 396 14.80 9.12 29.27
C GLY A 396 15.64 8.10 28.47
N PRO A 397 16.44 8.55 27.48
CA PRO A 397 17.25 7.68 26.62
C PRO A 397 18.25 6.81 27.40
N ALA A 398 18.78 7.31 28.52
CA ALA A 398 19.67 6.54 29.40
C ALA A 398 18.97 5.31 29.98
N SER A 399 17.74 5.47 30.46
CA SER A 399 16.93 4.39 31.00
C SER A 399 16.57 3.36 29.94
N VAL A 400 16.35 3.78 28.69
CA VAL A 400 16.11 2.87 27.54
C VAL A 400 17.35 2.02 27.25
N ILE A 401 18.54 2.63 27.21
CA ILE A 401 19.81 1.91 26.99
C ILE A 401 20.06 0.91 28.11
N VAL A 402 19.95 1.34 29.38
CA VAL A 402 20.13 0.45 30.53
C VAL A 402 19.11 -0.68 30.50
N GLY A 403 17.85 -0.39 30.19
CA GLY A 403 16.81 -1.42 30.03
C GLY A 403 17.16 -2.46 28.98
N ASN A 404 17.66 -2.03 27.81
CA ASN A 404 18.14 -2.94 26.77
C ASN A 404 19.30 -3.80 27.26
N LEU A 405 20.32 -3.20 27.89
CA LEU A 405 21.48 -3.92 28.41
C LEU A 405 21.10 -4.95 29.48
N VAL A 406 20.21 -4.59 30.41
CA VAL A 406 19.71 -5.49 31.48
C VAL A 406 18.90 -6.65 30.91
N GLN A 407 18.14 -6.42 29.82
CA GLN A 407 17.43 -7.48 29.09
C GLN A 407 18.36 -8.36 28.24
N GLY A 408 19.66 -8.05 28.17
CA GLY A 408 20.63 -8.74 27.31
C GLY A 408 20.48 -8.39 25.83
N ASN A 409 19.72 -7.34 25.49
CA ASN A 409 19.58 -6.88 24.12
C ASN A 409 20.85 -6.16 23.68
N ARG A 410 21.33 -6.50 22.49
CA ARG A 410 22.46 -5.84 21.86
C ARG A 410 22.09 -4.41 21.44
N LEU A 411 23.03 -3.48 21.64
CA LEU A 411 22.95 -2.13 21.08
C LEU A 411 23.21 -2.18 19.58
N ALA A 412 22.38 -1.47 18.82
CA ALA A 412 22.46 -1.42 17.38
C ALA A 412 23.67 -0.59 16.94
N SER A 413 24.79 -1.30 16.71
CA SER A 413 26.01 -0.77 16.13
C SER A 413 26.68 -1.83 15.27
N ALA A 414 27.12 -1.43 14.08
CA ALA A 414 27.80 -2.28 13.12
C ALA A 414 28.96 -1.51 12.48
N GLN A 415 30.00 -2.22 12.05
CA GLN A 415 31.17 -1.64 11.41
C GLN A 415 31.60 -2.51 10.24
N GLY A 416 31.95 -1.87 9.13
CA GLY A 416 32.59 -2.52 8.00
C GLY A 416 34.02 -2.94 8.33
N ARG A 417 34.66 -3.67 7.41
CA ARG A 417 36.07 -4.06 7.55
C ARG A 417 36.93 -2.82 7.76
N ASP A 418 37.98 -2.94 8.57
CA ASP A 418 38.98 -1.88 8.63
C ASP A 418 39.61 -1.67 7.24
N MET A 419 39.84 -0.42 6.86
CA MET A 419 40.54 -0.11 5.61
C MET A 419 42.04 -0.46 5.70
N GLY A 420 42.53 -0.73 6.93
CA GLY A 420 43.93 -1.04 7.23
C GLY A 420 44.82 0.20 7.06
N LEU A 421 45.76 0.38 7.96
CA LEU A 421 46.99 1.11 7.62
C LEU A 421 47.71 0.23 6.60
N ALA A 422 48.00 0.75 5.40
CA ALA A 422 48.72 -0.01 4.39
C ALA A 422 49.99 -0.59 5.03
N ARG A 423 50.07 -1.93 5.15
CA ARG A 423 51.17 -2.65 5.80
C ARG A 423 52.42 -2.71 4.91
N ASP A 424 52.69 -1.60 4.20
CA ASP A 424 53.86 -1.33 3.36
C ASP A 424 54.51 -0.04 3.89
N GLU A 425 55.09 -0.10 5.10
CA GLU A 425 55.77 1.02 5.79
C GLU A 425 56.99 1.57 5.03
N GLU A 426 57.35 1.04 3.86
CA GLU A 426 58.55 1.47 3.11
C GLU A 426 58.29 2.45 1.94
N ASN A 427 57.03 2.80 1.62
CA ASN A 427 56.70 3.72 0.51
C ASN A 427 55.75 4.89 0.87
N GLU A 428 55.46 5.08 2.17
CA GLU A 428 54.29 5.81 2.66
C GLU A 428 54.25 7.33 2.39
N ASP A 429 55.38 8.03 2.28
CA ASP A 429 55.36 9.48 2.06
C ASP A 429 54.83 9.88 0.67
N SER A 430 54.86 8.97 -0.30
CA SER A 430 54.52 9.26 -1.69
C SER A 430 53.04 9.05 -2.05
N ARG A 431 52.30 8.22 -1.29
CA ARG A 431 50.90 7.85 -1.60
C ARG A 431 49.87 8.39 -0.63
N LYS A 432 50.26 8.82 0.58
CA LYS A 432 49.29 9.28 1.61
C LYS A 432 48.48 10.51 1.19
N ASN A 433 48.92 11.28 0.19
CA ASN A 433 48.25 12.52 -0.26
C ASN A 433 48.02 12.61 -1.79
N SER A 434 47.81 11.49 -2.50
CA SER A 434 47.51 11.54 -3.93
C SER A 434 46.02 11.74 -4.21
N PHE A 435 45.63 12.95 -4.60
CA PHE A 435 44.29 13.26 -5.07
C PHE A 435 44.01 12.68 -6.47
N LEU A 436 42.73 12.58 -6.86
CA LEU A 436 42.32 12.02 -8.15
C LEU A 436 43.04 12.65 -9.37
N THR A 437 43.31 13.95 -9.34
CA THR A 437 44.03 14.67 -10.41
C THR A 437 45.48 14.19 -10.55
N GLU A 438 46.15 13.90 -9.44
CA GLU A 438 47.51 13.34 -9.42
C GLU A 438 47.51 11.90 -9.90
N ILE A 439 46.53 11.10 -9.49
CA ILE A 439 46.37 9.72 -9.94
C ILE A 439 46.16 9.68 -11.46
N LEU A 440 45.30 10.55 -12.01
CA LEU A 440 45.10 10.65 -13.45
C LEU A 440 46.40 11.01 -14.18
N ARG A 441 47.17 11.98 -13.67
CA ARG A 441 48.45 12.39 -14.25
C ARG A 441 49.48 11.26 -14.20
N TRP A 442 49.56 10.57 -13.07
CA TRP A 442 50.44 9.42 -12.91
C TRP A 442 50.07 8.30 -13.89
N ARG A 443 48.78 7.98 -14.07
CA ARG A 443 48.33 7.00 -15.07
C ARG A 443 48.60 7.45 -16.50
N ALA A 444 48.44 8.74 -16.80
CA ALA A 444 48.71 9.27 -18.13
C ALA A 444 50.20 9.19 -18.52
N THR A 445 51.12 9.15 -17.55
CA THR A 445 52.55 8.98 -17.79
C THR A 445 53.00 7.52 -17.75
N GLN A 446 52.51 6.73 -16.79
CA GLN A 446 52.93 5.33 -16.59
C GLN A 446 52.17 4.34 -17.50
N THR A 447 50.88 4.57 -17.73
CA THR A 447 49.98 3.67 -18.47
C THR A 447 49.17 4.46 -19.50
N ALA A 448 49.87 5.19 -20.39
CA ALA A 448 49.28 6.16 -21.31
C ALA A 448 48.17 5.57 -22.21
N ASP A 449 48.41 4.38 -22.77
CA ASP A 449 47.52 3.70 -23.73
C ASP A 449 46.43 2.85 -23.05
N HIS A 450 46.40 2.80 -21.71
CA HIS A 450 45.40 2.04 -20.99
C HIS A 450 44.02 2.68 -21.13
N ASN A 451 43.06 1.92 -21.65
CA ASN A 451 41.69 2.37 -21.86
C ASN A 451 40.91 2.36 -20.54
N LEU A 452 40.43 3.53 -20.11
CA LEU A 452 39.61 3.63 -18.90
C LEU A 452 38.12 3.55 -19.21
N PHE A 453 37.68 4.12 -20.33
CA PHE A 453 36.26 4.25 -20.63
C PHE A 453 35.92 3.88 -22.07
N THR A 454 34.80 3.17 -22.24
CA THR A 454 34.18 2.87 -23.53
C THR A 454 32.71 3.27 -23.48
N LEU A 455 32.29 4.16 -24.37
CA LEU A 455 30.89 4.59 -24.50
C LEU A 455 30.19 3.79 -25.61
N LEU A 456 29.03 3.22 -25.31
CA LEU A 456 28.19 2.51 -26.28
C LEU A 456 27.02 3.37 -26.76
N ASN A 457 26.55 3.10 -27.99
CA ASN A 457 25.30 3.66 -28.52
C ASN A 457 24.18 2.60 -28.56
N SER A 458 22.95 3.01 -28.90
CA SER A 458 21.75 2.17 -29.03
C SER A 458 21.90 0.95 -29.94
N LYS A 459 22.84 0.97 -30.88
CA LYS A 459 23.15 -0.16 -31.77
C LYS A 459 24.08 -1.20 -31.13
N GLY A 460 24.60 -0.94 -29.93
CA GLY A 460 25.61 -1.78 -29.27
C GLY A 460 27.03 -1.59 -29.80
N SER A 461 27.25 -0.60 -30.68
CA SER A 461 28.57 -0.28 -31.22
C SER A 461 29.32 0.72 -30.34
N VAL A 462 30.65 0.65 -30.35
CA VAL A 462 31.50 1.58 -29.63
C VAL A 462 31.40 2.95 -30.27
N ALA A 463 30.84 3.91 -29.54
CA ALA A 463 30.73 5.30 -29.99
C ALA A 463 32.06 6.03 -29.82
N LYS A 464 32.72 5.84 -28.67
CA LYS A 464 33.98 6.53 -28.33
C LYS A 464 34.71 5.75 -27.24
N VAL A 465 36.04 5.73 -27.30
CA VAL A 465 36.93 5.15 -26.27
C VAL A 465 37.79 6.28 -25.71
N LEU A 466 38.19 6.16 -24.45
CA LEU A 466 39.08 7.11 -23.80
C LEU A 466 40.20 6.41 -23.03
N SER A 467 41.43 6.62 -23.49
CA SER A 467 42.65 6.22 -22.79
C SER A 467 43.05 7.22 -21.68
N CYS A 468 43.94 6.79 -20.78
CA CYS A 468 44.48 7.67 -19.73
C CYS A 468 45.11 8.94 -20.32
N SER A 469 45.89 8.80 -21.40
CA SER A 469 46.55 9.92 -22.07
C SER A 469 45.55 10.88 -22.72
N GLU A 470 44.52 10.35 -23.39
CA GLU A 470 43.49 11.17 -24.04
C GLU A 470 42.62 11.93 -23.04
N LEU A 471 42.22 11.28 -21.94
CA LEU A 471 41.48 11.92 -20.85
C LEU A 471 42.29 13.08 -20.27
N HIS A 472 43.57 12.84 -19.94
CA HIS A 472 44.46 13.87 -19.39
C HIS A 472 44.62 15.05 -20.35
N LYS A 473 44.94 14.79 -21.63
CA LYS A 473 45.11 15.84 -22.66
C LYS A 473 43.85 16.66 -22.89
N LYS A 474 42.67 16.04 -22.87
CA LYS A 474 41.39 16.75 -23.01
C LYS A 474 41.07 17.60 -21.78
N ALA A 475 41.26 17.05 -20.59
CA ALA A 475 41.08 17.80 -19.34
C ALA A 475 42.03 19.01 -19.27
N GLU A 476 43.29 18.90 -19.71
CA GLU A 476 44.21 20.04 -19.81
C GLU A 476 43.72 21.13 -20.76
N ARG A 477 43.17 20.76 -21.92
CA ARG A 477 42.62 21.72 -22.89
C ARG A 477 41.39 22.43 -22.35
N ILE A 478 40.52 21.72 -21.64
CA ILE A 478 39.36 22.31 -20.97
C ILE A 478 39.81 23.23 -19.85
N GLY A 479 40.81 22.84 -19.06
CA GLY A 479 41.42 23.73 -18.06
C GLY A 479 41.91 25.03 -18.69
N ASN A 480 42.63 24.96 -19.83
CA ASN A 480 43.09 26.16 -20.52
C ASN A 480 41.93 27.01 -21.07
N LEU A 481 40.84 26.38 -21.55
CA LEU A 481 39.61 27.08 -21.95
C LEU A 481 39.00 27.87 -20.78
N LEU A 482 38.93 27.26 -19.60
CA LEU A 482 38.40 27.89 -18.38
C LEU A 482 39.28 29.04 -17.90
N SER A 483 40.61 28.91 -17.97
CA SER A 483 41.53 29.99 -17.60
C SER A 483 41.56 31.14 -18.62
N GLU A 484 41.70 30.87 -19.92
CA GLU A 484 41.85 31.93 -20.95
C GLU A 484 40.51 32.62 -21.29
N LYS A 485 39.45 31.85 -21.58
CA LYS A 485 38.15 32.40 -21.99
C LYS A 485 37.21 32.61 -20.80
N GLY A 486 37.21 31.69 -19.84
CA GLY A 486 36.33 31.72 -18.67
C GLY A 486 36.78 32.68 -17.56
N ARG A 487 38.07 33.02 -17.49
CA ARG A 487 38.68 33.85 -16.43
C ARG A 487 38.34 33.37 -15.02
N ILE A 488 38.33 32.05 -14.84
CA ILE A 488 37.96 31.39 -13.59
C ILE A 488 39.07 31.51 -12.55
N ASN A 489 38.69 31.80 -11.30
CA ASN A 489 39.59 31.76 -10.14
C ASN A 489 39.47 30.45 -9.38
N THR A 490 40.48 30.11 -8.60
CA THR A 490 40.45 28.96 -7.68
C THR A 490 39.27 29.10 -6.71
N GLY A 491 38.47 28.05 -6.58
CA GLY A 491 37.28 28.01 -5.73
C GLY A 491 35.97 28.43 -6.42
N ASP A 492 36.03 29.00 -7.63
CA ASP A 492 34.82 29.34 -8.38
C ASP A 492 34.04 28.08 -8.80
N HIS A 493 32.72 28.19 -8.84
CA HIS A 493 31.82 27.09 -9.16
C HIS A 493 31.49 27.06 -10.65
N VAL A 494 31.55 25.87 -11.26
CA VAL A 494 31.30 25.67 -12.68
C VAL A 494 30.20 24.64 -12.89
N ALA A 495 29.08 25.07 -13.47
CA ALA A 495 27.98 24.19 -13.83
C ALA A 495 28.33 23.38 -15.09
N LEU A 496 28.33 22.06 -14.94
CA LEU A 496 28.57 21.09 -16.01
C LEU A 496 27.24 20.53 -16.50
N ILE A 497 26.76 21.03 -17.63
CA ILE A 497 25.48 20.59 -18.23
C ILE A 497 25.81 19.73 -19.46
N PHE A 498 25.85 18.41 -19.28
CA PHE A 498 26.21 17.48 -20.35
C PHE A 498 25.27 16.28 -20.42
N PRO A 499 24.97 15.74 -21.62
CA PRO A 499 24.38 14.41 -21.71
C PRO A 499 25.35 13.35 -21.13
N PRO A 500 24.86 12.17 -20.72
CA PRO A 500 25.74 11.14 -20.16
C PRO A 500 26.79 10.71 -21.20
N GLY A 501 28.07 10.92 -20.89
CA GLY A 501 29.13 10.64 -21.83
C GLY A 501 30.52 11.03 -21.34
N LEU A 502 31.52 10.79 -22.19
CA LEU A 502 32.94 10.99 -21.87
C LEU A 502 33.33 12.46 -21.72
N ASP A 503 32.62 13.36 -22.39
CA ASP A 503 32.93 14.79 -22.38
C ASP A 503 32.59 15.42 -21.01
N LEU A 504 31.59 14.89 -20.29
CA LEU A 504 31.33 15.23 -18.89
C LEU A 504 32.53 14.88 -17.98
N ILE A 505 33.11 13.69 -18.16
CA ILE A 505 34.28 13.23 -17.38
C ILE A 505 35.48 14.14 -17.68
N CYS A 506 35.74 14.44 -18.96
CA CYS A 506 36.81 15.37 -19.34
C CYS A 506 36.60 16.76 -18.75
N ALA A 507 35.37 17.27 -18.77
CA ALA A 507 35.01 18.57 -18.20
C ALA A 507 35.23 18.62 -16.69
N PHE A 508 34.81 17.58 -15.97
CA PHE A 508 35.01 17.43 -14.53
C PHE A 508 36.49 17.55 -14.14
N TYR A 509 37.37 16.77 -14.76
CA TYR A 509 38.81 16.85 -14.47
C TYR A 509 39.44 18.16 -14.96
N GLY A 510 38.90 18.79 -16.01
CA GLY A 510 39.31 20.12 -16.45
C GLY A 510 39.07 21.20 -15.40
N CYS A 511 37.93 21.17 -14.71
CA CYS A 511 37.64 22.04 -13.58
C CYS A 511 38.63 21.81 -12.42
N LEU A 512 38.89 20.54 -12.07
CA LEU A 512 39.83 20.21 -11.00
C LEU A 512 41.27 20.67 -11.30
N TYR A 513 41.71 20.67 -12.57
CA TYR A 513 43.04 21.16 -12.94
C TYR A 513 43.24 22.67 -12.81
N VAL A 514 42.16 23.45 -12.77
CA VAL A 514 42.23 24.91 -12.51
C VAL A 514 41.81 25.27 -11.08
N GLY A 515 41.44 24.28 -10.27
CA GLY A 515 40.97 24.48 -8.90
C GLY A 515 39.55 25.02 -8.81
N ALA A 516 38.75 24.87 -9.87
CA ALA A 516 37.33 25.19 -9.86
C ALA A 516 36.52 24.02 -9.29
N VAL A 517 35.39 24.32 -8.67
CA VAL A 517 34.48 23.31 -8.09
C VAL A 517 33.40 22.95 -9.12
N PRO A 518 33.45 21.76 -9.73
CA PRO A 518 32.44 21.32 -10.69
C PRO A 518 31.11 21.01 -9.99
N VAL A 519 30.02 21.37 -10.67
CA VAL A 519 28.64 21.08 -10.28
C VAL A 519 27.96 20.34 -11.43
N THR A 520 27.71 19.05 -11.29
CA THR A 520 27.13 18.23 -12.36
C THR A 520 25.62 18.37 -12.41
N ILE A 521 25.08 18.73 -13.58
CA ILE A 521 23.66 19.02 -13.76
C ILE A 521 23.13 18.24 -14.97
N ARG A 522 21.98 17.58 -14.79
CA ARG A 522 21.28 16.93 -15.90
C ARG A 522 20.79 17.98 -16.91
N PRO A 523 20.98 17.79 -18.22
CA PRO A 523 20.42 18.69 -19.23
C PRO A 523 18.89 18.63 -19.22
N PRO A 524 18.20 19.74 -19.56
CA PRO A 524 16.75 19.77 -19.65
C PRO A 524 16.26 18.83 -20.76
N HIS A 525 15.10 18.20 -20.56
CA HIS A 525 14.55 17.27 -21.53
C HIS A 525 13.90 18.05 -22.70
N PRO A 526 14.26 17.77 -23.97
CA PRO A 526 13.77 18.58 -25.10
C PRO A 526 12.25 18.65 -25.23
N GLN A 527 11.54 17.56 -24.90
CA GLN A 527 10.07 17.49 -25.00
C GLN A 527 9.35 18.19 -23.83
N ASN A 528 9.99 18.26 -22.66
CA ASN A 528 9.39 18.75 -21.41
C ASN A 528 10.20 19.93 -20.87
N LEU A 529 10.53 20.87 -21.76
CA LEU A 529 11.45 21.95 -21.43
C LEU A 529 10.88 22.89 -20.37
N GLN A 530 9.56 23.15 -20.41
CA GLN A 530 8.88 24.04 -19.46
C GLN A 530 8.97 23.56 -18.01
N THR A 531 8.94 22.25 -17.77
CA THR A 531 8.99 21.66 -16.44
C THR A 531 10.42 21.35 -15.98
N THR A 532 11.31 20.96 -16.90
CA THR A 532 12.68 20.52 -16.54
C THR A 532 13.71 21.65 -16.48
N LEU A 533 13.56 22.70 -17.30
CA LEU A 533 14.50 23.82 -17.34
C LEU A 533 14.54 24.65 -16.04
N PRO A 534 13.42 24.91 -15.33
CA PRO A 534 13.44 25.58 -14.04
C PRO A 534 14.34 24.90 -13.01
N THR A 535 14.35 23.56 -12.95
CA THR A 535 15.24 22.82 -12.03
C THR A 535 16.71 23.02 -12.36
N VAL A 536 17.08 22.99 -13.66
CA VAL A 536 18.45 23.26 -14.11
C VAL A 536 18.88 24.66 -13.70
N ARG A 537 18.01 25.66 -13.90
CA ARG A 537 18.26 27.03 -13.48
C ARG A 537 18.44 27.16 -11.98
N MET A 538 17.54 26.55 -11.22
CA MET A 538 17.58 26.59 -9.76
C MET A 538 18.91 26.03 -9.24
N ILE A 539 19.43 24.94 -9.81
CA ILE A 539 20.75 24.40 -9.43
C ILE A 539 21.88 25.38 -9.76
N VAL A 540 21.86 26.00 -10.94
CA VAL A 540 22.87 27.01 -11.33
C VAL A 540 22.87 28.20 -10.37
N ASP A 541 21.69 28.68 -9.97
CA ASP A 541 21.54 29.81 -9.05
C ASP A 541 21.96 29.46 -7.62
N VAL A 542 21.46 28.35 -7.07
CA VAL A 542 21.77 27.92 -5.70
C VAL A 542 23.24 27.55 -5.56
N SER A 543 23.83 26.93 -6.59
CA SER A 543 25.27 26.66 -6.61
C SER A 543 26.13 27.90 -6.82
N LYS A 544 25.55 29.06 -7.14
CA LYS A 544 26.30 30.29 -7.50
C LYS A 544 27.35 30.06 -8.59
N SER A 545 26.99 29.25 -9.58
CA SER A 545 27.90 28.93 -10.68
C SER A 545 28.23 30.18 -11.50
N VAL A 546 29.52 30.51 -11.58
CA VAL A 546 30.02 31.69 -12.32
C VAL A 546 29.99 31.43 -13.83
N LEU A 547 30.05 30.15 -14.22
CA LEU A 547 30.18 29.71 -15.60
C LEU A 547 29.42 28.42 -15.84
N ILE A 548 28.84 28.29 -17.03
CA ILE A 548 28.26 27.05 -17.56
C ILE A 548 29.19 26.49 -18.63
N LEU A 549 29.56 25.23 -18.48
CA LEU A 549 30.32 24.48 -19.47
C LEU A 549 29.44 23.40 -20.08
N SER A 550 29.40 23.33 -21.41
CA SER A 550 28.53 22.39 -22.13
C SER A 550 29.02 22.11 -23.56
N THR A 551 28.26 21.33 -24.33
CA THR A 551 28.49 21.05 -25.76
C THR A 551 27.61 21.93 -26.64
N GLN A 552 27.97 22.08 -27.92
CA GLN A 552 27.21 22.92 -28.85
C GLN A 552 25.73 22.52 -28.97
N VAL A 553 25.40 21.23 -28.80
CA VAL A 553 24.03 20.70 -28.87
C VAL A 553 23.18 21.21 -27.72
N VAL A 554 23.66 21.10 -26.49
CA VAL A 554 22.94 21.57 -25.30
C VAL A 554 22.89 23.10 -25.24
N ILE A 555 23.95 23.78 -25.67
CA ILE A 555 23.96 25.26 -25.76
C ILE A 555 22.87 25.76 -26.71
N LYS A 556 22.66 25.08 -27.85
CA LYS A 556 21.54 25.40 -28.77
C LYS A 556 20.19 25.17 -28.10
N LEU A 557 20.03 24.11 -27.31
CA LEU A 557 18.80 23.84 -26.57
C LEU A 557 18.51 24.93 -25.54
N LEU A 558 19.50 25.34 -24.74
CA LEU A 558 19.37 26.41 -23.74
C LEU A 558 19.09 27.79 -24.36
N ARG A 559 19.46 27.99 -25.63
CA ARG A 559 19.21 29.23 -26.40
C ARG A 559 18.04 29.12 -27.39
N SER A 560 17.29 28.02 -27.34
CA SER A 560 16.12 27.81 -28.21
C SER A 560 15.00 28.80 -27.89
N LYS A 561 14.10 29.07 -28.84
CA LYS A 561 12.98 29.99 -28.62
C LYS A 561 12.07 29.52 -27.48
N GLU A 562 11.84 28.21 -27.38
CA GLU A 562 11.07 27.62 -26.27
C GLU A 562 11.79 27.85 -24.93
N ALA A 563 13.10 27.61 -24.84
CA ALA A 563 13.86 27.90 -23.61
C ALA A 563 13.74 29.37 -23.18
N CYS A 564 13.83 30.28 -24.16
CA CYS A 564 13.74 31.72 -23.92
C CYS A 564 12.38 32.17 -23.40
N SER A 565 11.30 31.44 -23.72
CA SER A 565 9.97 31.74 -23.16
C SER A 565 9.84 31.39 -21.68
N VAL A 566 10.72 30.54 -21.15
CA VAL A 566 10.73 30.13 -19.74
C VAL A 566 11.78 30.90 -18.95
N ILE A 567 12.98 31.06 -19.51
CA ILE A 567 14.13 31.70 -18.86
C ILE A 567 14.85 32.61 -19.87
N GLU A 568 15.02 33.88 -19.52
CA GLU A 568 15.71 34.83 -20.38
C GLU A 568 17.19 34.43 -20.61
N ILE A 569 17.65 34.47 -21.87
CA ILE A 569 19.05 34.10 -22.23
C ILE A 569 20.08 34.89 -21.42
N LYS A 570 19.82 36.18 -21.18
CA LYS A 570 20.76 37.09 -20.49
C LYS A 570 20.92 36.77 -19.00
N SER A 571 19.99 36.02 -18.42
CA SER A 571 20.06 35.62 -17.02
C SER A 571 21.11 34.55 -16.76
N TRP A 572 21.50 33.78 -17.79
CA TRP A 572 22.50 32.71 -17.64
C TRP A 572 23.90 33.28 -17.39
N PRO A 573 24.73 32.58 -16.58
CA PRO A 573 26.16 32.87 -16.51
C PRO A 573 26.82 32.72 -17.88
N ILE A 574 28.11 33.07 -17.96
CA ILE A 574 28.90 32.87 -19.17
C ILE A 574 28.80 31.40 -19.58
N ILE A 575 28.38 31.13 -20.83
CA ILE A 575 28.27 29.77 -21.37
C ILE A 575 29.46 29.53 -22.30
N LEU A 576 30.28 28.53 -22.00
CA LEU A 576 31.41 28.10 -22.83
C LEU A 576 31.13 26.77 -23.52
N ASP A 577 31.58 26.69 -24.76
CA ASP A 577 31.49 25.49 -25.59
C ASP A 577 32.79 24.69 -25.49
N THR A 578 32.64 23.40 -25.16
CA THR A 578 33.75 22.44 -25.12
C THR A 578 34.14 21.92 -26.51
N ASP A 579 33.35 22.17 -27.56
CA ASP A 579 33.71 21.80 -28.93
C ASP A 579 34.76 22.77 -29.53
N ASP A 580 34.88 24.00 -29.00
CA ASP A 580 35.84 25.05 -29.44
C ASP A 580 37.03 25.21 -28.45
N MET A 581 37.81 24.13 -28.28
CA MET A 581 38.96 24.09 -27.37
C MET A 581 40.22 24.78 -27.94
N PRO A 582 40.92 25.62 -27.13
CA PRO A 582 42.22 26.18 -27.51
C PRO A 582 43.28 25.07 -27.65
N LYS A 583 44.19 25.23 -28.63
CA LYS A 583 45.26 24.25 -28.90
C LYS A 583 46.42 24.28 -27.88
N LYS A 584 46.49 25.32 -27.05
CA LYS A 584 47.55 25.48 -26.03
C LYS A 584 47.29 24.57 -24.83
N LYS A 585 48.38 24.12 -24.19
CA LYS A 585 48.34 23.37 -22.94
C LYS A 585 48.19 24.32 -21.75
N LEU A 586 47.57 23.83 -20.68
CA LEU A 586 47.51 24.55 -19.41
C LEU A 586 48.94 24.69 -18.84
N PRO A 587 49.42 25.90 -18.51
CA PRO A 587 50.81 26.11 -18.10
C PRO A 587 51.12 25.51 -16.73
N ASN A 588 50.21 25.63 -15.75
CA ASN A 588 50.34 25.05 -14.42
C ASN A 588 49.01 24.39 -14.03
N SER A 589 49.11 23.21 -13.43
CA SER A 589 47.95 22.48 -12.92
C SER A 589 47.79 22.72 -11.42
N TYR A 590 46.57 23.01 -11.01
CA TYR A 590 46.22 23.20 -9.62
C TYR A 590 46.40 21.91 -8.81
N ARG A 591 46.91 22.07 -7.60
CA ARG A 591 46.97 21.04 -6.56
C ARG A 591 46.26 21.60 -5.33
N ALA A 592 45.27 20.87 -4.83
CA ALA A 592 44.58 21.27 -3.61
C ALA A 592 45.59 21.37 -2.45
N PRO A 593 45.60 22.48 -1.68
CA PRO A 593 46.56 22.68 -0.59
C PRO A 593 46.27 21.76 0.61
N THR A 594 45.00 21.42 0.85
CA THR A 594 44.57 20.54 1.93
C THR A 594 43.50 19.56 1.43
N PRO A 595 43.36 18.38 2.06
CA PRO A 595 42.39 17.36 1.64
C PRO A 595 40.93 17.75 1.94
N GLU A 596 40.68 18.71 2.82
CA GLU A 596 39.34 19.21 3.18
C GLU A 596 38.75 20.15 2.12
N MET A 597 39.58 20.64 1.18
CA MET A 597 39.11 21.48 0.08
C MET A 597 38.05 20.75 -0.76
N LEU A 598 37.07 21.51 -1.25
CA LEU A 598 35.97 20.99 -2.06
C LEU A 598 36.49 20.42 -3.38
N ALA A 599 36.16 19.16 -3.63
CA ALA A 599 36.38 18.49 -4.90
C ALA A 599 35.21 18.72 -5.85
N TYR A 600 33.96 18.64 -5.38
CA TYR A 600 32.77 18.93 -6.19
C TYR A 600 31.54 19.21 -5.30
N LEU A 601 30.46 19.71 -5.91
CA LEU A 601 29.15 19.80 -5.27
C LEU A 601 28.19 18.79 -5.89
N ASP A 602 27.62 17.93 -5.05
CA ASP A 602 26.62 16.94 -5.45
C ASP A 602 25.22 17.53 -5.25
N PHE A 603 24.59 17.97 -6.34
CA PHE A 603 23.24 18.54 -6.28
C PHE A 603 22.20 17.52 -6.64
N SER A 604 21.11 17.55 -5.86
CA SER A 604 20.02 16.63 -6.06
C SER A 604 18.74 17.19 -5.48
N VAL A 605 17.62 16.83 -6.10
CA VAL A 605 16.29 17.18 -5.62
C VAL A 605 15.78 16.01 -4.79
N SER A 606 15.38 16.27 -3.55
CA SER A 606 14.75 15.27 -2.70
C SER A 606 13.38 14.85 -3.27
N THR A 607 12.85 13.74 -2.79
CA THR A 607 11.45 13.36 -3.06
C THR A 607 10.45 14.37 -2.48
N THR A 608 10.91 15.20 -1.52
CA THR A 608 10.15 16.33 -0.99
C THR A 608 10.23 17.61 -1.82
N GLY A 609 10.96 17.59 -2.93
CA GLY A 609 11.12 18.75 -3.83
C GLY A 609 12.19 19.76 -3.38
N MET A 610 12.83 19.54 -2.22
CA MET A 610 13.91 20.39 -1.74
C MET A 610 15.18 20.14 -2.55
N LEU A 611 15.82 21.22 -3.00
CA LEU A 611 17.12 21.14 -3.64
C LEU A 611 18.23 21.18 -2.57
N ALA A 612 19.03 20.13 -2.49
CA ALA A 612 20.17 20.06 -1.59
C ALA A 612 21.47 19.93 -2.40
N GLY A 613 22.42 20.83 -2.13
CA GLY A 613 23.81 20.71 -2.60
C GLY A 613 24.68 20.12 -1.50
N ILE A 614 25.47 19.10 -1.80
CA ILE A 614 26.35 18.43 -0.84
C ILE A 614 27.80 18.79 -1.12
N LYS A 615 28.51 19.26 -0.09
CA LYS A 615 29.93 19.60 -0.12
C LYS A 615 30.77 18.33 -0.05
N MET A 616 31.42 17.94 -1.14
CA MET A 616 32.30 16.77 -1.21
C MET A 616 33.75 17.21 -1.26
N SER A 617 34.54 16.85 -0.24
CA SER A 617 35.97 17.17 -0.15
C SER A 617 36.85 16.18 -0.92
N HIS A 618 38.09 16.57 -1.20
CA HIS A 618 39.09 15.69 -1.80
C HIS A 618 39.39 14.45 -0.93
N ALA A 619 39.37 14.59 0.40
CA ALA A 619 39.54 13.50 1.34
C ALA A 619 38.39 12.48 1.20
N ALA A 620 37.15 12.97 1.26
CA ALA A 620 35.96 12.13 1.21
C ALA A 620 35.87 11.35 -0.10
N VAL A 621 36.19 12.01 -1.22
CA VAL A 621 36.25 11.38 -2.54
C VAL A 621 37.30 10.28 -2.62
N THR A 622 38.48 10.51 -2.04
CA THR A 622 39.58 9.55 -2.08
C THR A 622 39.27 8.32 -1.21
N ASP A 623 38.71 8.54 -0.02
CA ASP A 623 38.31 7.47 0.89
C ASP A 623 37.16 6.64 0.33
N LEU A 624 36.17 7.27 -0.33
CA LEU A 624 35.10 6.56 -1.05
C LEU A 624 35.69 5.63 -2.13
N CYS A 625 36.62 6.15 -2.94
CA CYS A 625 37.25 5.37 -4.00
C CYS A 625 38.08 4.20 -3.43
N ARG A 626 38.78 4.41 -2.31
CA ARG A 626 39.54 3.37 -1.62
C ARG A 626 38.62 2.27 -1.09
N SER A 627 37.57 2.66 -0.39
CA SER A 627 36.58 1.75 0.19
C SER A 627 35.89 0.90 -0.89
N MET A 628 35.46 1.53 -1.99
CA MET A 628 34.84 0.85 -3.12
C MET A 628 35.81 -0.10 -3.84
N LYS A 629 37.06 0.32 -4.04
CA LYS A 629 38.10 -0.53 -4.65
C LYS A 629 38.30 -1.82 -3.86
N LEU A 630 38.32 -1.73 -2.52
CA LEU A 630 38.46 -2.88 -1.62
C LEU A 630 37.20 -3.75 -1.57
N ALA A 631 36.01 -3.16 -1.59
CA ALA A 631 34.75 -3.89 -1.53
C ALA A 631 34.45 -4.66 -2.83
N CYS A 632 34.73 -4.04 -3.98
CA CYS A 632 34.45 -4.61 -5.30
C CYS A 632 35.67 -5.30 -5.95
N GLU A 633 36.82 -5.36 -5.28
CA GLU A 633 38.06 -5.96 -5.80
C GLU A 633 38.44 -5.39 -7.18
N LEU A 634 38.47 -4.05 -7.28
CA LEU A 634 38.68 -3.36 -8.54
C LEU A 634 40.17 -3.21 -8.86
N TYR A 635 40.57 -3.72 -10.03
CA TYR A 635 41.94 -3.69 -10.55
C TYR A 635 41.95 -3.28 -12.03
N PRO A 636 43.10 -2.85 -12.59
CA PRO A 636 43.17 -2.41 -13.98
C PRO A 636 42.72 -3.41 -15.05
N CYS A 637 42.77 -4.71 -14.76
CA CYS A 637 42.30 -5.78 -15.66
C CYS A 637 40.80 -6.07 -15.55
N ARG A 638 40.07 -5.45 -14.62
CA ARG A 638 38.62 -5.65 -14.44
C ARG A 638 37.82 -4.78 -15.42
N HIS A 639 36.73 -5.34 -15.94
CA HIS A 639 35.73 -4.63 -16.72
C HIS A 639 34.46 -4.47 -15.90
N ILE A 640 33.89 -3.27 -15.87
CA ILE A 640 32.62 -2.95 -15.22
C ILE A 640 31.66 -2.36 -16.25
N ALA A 641 30.38 -2.75 -16.21
CA ALA A 641 29.34 -2.10 -16.99
C ALA A 641 28.52 -1.16 -16.11
N LEU A 642 28.34 0.08 -16.55
CA LEU A 642 27.59 1.11 -15.84
C LEU A 642 26.41 1.55 -16.70
N CYS A 643 25.20 1.22 -16.25
CA CYS A 643 23.95 1.68 -16.84
C CYS A 643 23.20 2.58 -15.85
N LEU A 644 23.80 3.74 -15.57
CA LEU A 644 23.39 4.69 -14.53
C LEU A 644 23.53 6.12 -15.05
N ASP A 645 22.77 7.03 -14.46
CA ASP A 645 22.94 8.46 -14.69
C ASP A 645 24.13 9.03 -13.90
N PRO A 646 25.01 9.85 -14.52
CA PRO A 646 26.24 10.34 -13.92
C PRO A 646 26.08 11.72 -13.25
N TYR A 647 24.93 12.04 -12.65
CA TYR A 647 24.65 13.41 -12.19
C TYR A 647 24.78 13.61 -10.68
N CYS A 648 24.45 12.60 -9.88
CA CYS A 648 24.50 12.68 -8.43
C CYS A 648 24.76 11.30 -7.78
N GLY A 649 25.18 11.32 -6.52
CA GLY A 649 25.32 10.13 -5.68
C GLY A 649 26.28 9.08 -6.23
N LEU A 650 25.98 7.80 -5.97
CA LEU A 650 26.87 6.69 -6.32
C LEU A 650 27.01 6.52 -7.84
N GLY A 651 25.99 6.87 -8.61
CA GLY A 651 26.05 6.87 -10.08
C GLY A 651 27.14 7.79 -10.61
N PHE A 652 27.20 9.03 -10.11
CA PHE A 652 28.28 9.96 -10.44
C PHE A 652 29.65 9.43 -10.00
N ALA A 653 29.77 8.90 -8.78
CA ALA A 653 31.03 8.39 -8.27
C ALA A 653 31.60 7.23 -9.11
N LEU A 654 30.74 6.30 -9.54
CA LEU A 654 31.11 5.16 -10.38
C LEU A 654 31.61 5.61 -11.77
N TRP A 655 30.96 6.61 -12.36
CA TRP A 655 31.31 7.14 -13.67
C TRP A 655 32.60 7.97 -13.65
N CYS A 656 32.70 8.92 -12.72
CA CYS A 656 33.69 10.00 -12.80
C CYS A 656 34.90 9.79 -11.87
N LEU A 657 34.78 9.00 -10.80
CA LEU A 657 35.78 8.94 -9.72
C LEU A 657 36.47 7.57 -9.66
N ILE A 658 35.70 6.50 -9.45
CA ILE A 658 36.22 5.18 -9.07
C ILE A 658 37.04 4.54 -10.21
N GLY A 659 36.65 4.78 -11.48
CA GLY A 659 37.37 4.33 -12.67
C GLY A 659 38.80 4.83 -12.74
N ILE A 660 39.02 6.12 -12.45
CA ILE A 660 40.37 6.74 -12.47
C ILE A 660 41.18 6.25 -11.28
N TYR A 661 40.58 6.16 -10.09
CA TYR A 661 41.28 5.70 -8.89
C TYR A 661 41.77 4.26 -9.02
N SER A 662 40.87 3.35 -9.41
CA SER A 662 41.18 1.91 -9.48
C SER A 662 41.89 1.52 -10.78
N GLY A 663 41.65 2.27 -11.87
CA GLY A 663 42.19 2.01 -13.20
C GLY A 663 41.46 0.92 -13.96
N HIS A 664 40.32 0.42 -13.49
CA HIS A 664 39.53 -0.58 -14.20
C HIS A 664 38.91 0.00 -15.48
N HIS A 665 38.48 -0.86 -16.39
CA HIS A 665 37.82 -0.45 -17.63
C HIS A 665 36.30 -0.34 -17.42
N SER A 666 35.73 0.86 -17.59
CA SER A 666 34.30 1.13 -17.45
C SER A 666 33.62 1.23 -18.80
N ILE A 667 32.65 0.35 -19.03
CA ILE A 667 31.76 0.35 -20.18
C ILE A 667 30.52 1.16 -19.79
N LEU A 668 30.38 2.33 -20.40
CA LEU A 668 29.35 3.31 -20.11
C LEU A 668 28.18 3.14 -21.07
N ILE A 669 26.98 2.95 -20.50
CA ILE A 669 25.73 2.78 -21.23
C ILE A 669 24.75 3.83 -20.70
N PRO A 670 24.53 4.93 -21.43
CA PRO A 670 23.53 5.92 -21.04
C PRO A 670 22.13 5.27 -20.95
N PRO A 671 21.33 5.53 -19.90
CA PRO A 671 19.97 4.99 -19.79
C PRO A 671 19.08 5.31 -21.00
N SER A 672 19.23 6.50 -21.60
CA SER A 672 18.50 6.90 -22.81
C SER A 672 18.75 5.99 -24.01
N GLU A 673 19.91 5.34 -24.11
CA GLU A 673 20.19 4.37 -25.19
C GLU A 673 19.49 3.02 -24.92
N VAL A 674 19.24 2.68 -23.65
CA VAL A 674 18.49 1.48 -23.24
C VAL A 674 16.99 1.67 -23.41
N GLU A 675 16.48 2.88 -23.22
CA GLU A 675 15.08 3.21 -23.55
C GLU A 675 14.77 2.94 -25.03
N VAL A 676 15.70 3.27 -25.94
CA VAL A 676 15.58 2.99 -27.37
C VAL A 676 15.76 1.50 -27.67
N ASN A 677 16.69 0.82 -26.98
CA ASN A 677 16.96 -0.60 -27.16
C ASN A 677 17.16 -1.31 -25.80
N PRO A 678 16.09 -1.91 -25.23
CA PRO A 678 16.16 -2.53 -23.91
C PRO A 678 17.18 -3.68 -23.80
N ALA A 679 17.53 -4.34 -24.91
CA ALA A 679 18.49 -5.43 -24.92
C ALA A 679 19.96 -4.96 -24.82
N LEU A 680 20.24 -3.67 -25.02
CA LEU A 680 21.58 -3.11 -25.12
C LEU A 680 22.44 -3.44 -23.89
N TRP A 681 21.92 -3.23 -22.69
CA TRP A 681 22.68 -3.46 -21.47
C TRP A 681 23.07 -4.93 -21.30
N LEU A 682 22.12 -5.85 -21.41
CA LEU A 682 22.38 -7.30 -21.24
C LEU A 682 23.27 -7.86 -22.35
N THR A 683 23.11 -7.39 -23.59
CA THR A 683 23.96 -7.80 -24.72
C THR A 683 25.39 -7.28 -24.56
N ALA A 684 25.58 -6.04 -24.07
CA ALA A 684 26.90 -5.49 -23.77
C ALA A 684 27.60 -6.26 -22.64
N VAL A 685 26.89 -6.52 -21.54
CA VAL A 685 27.42 -7.32 -20.42
C VAL A 685 27.90 -8.70 -20.90
N SER A 686 27.12 -9.35 -21.75
CA SER A 686 27.47 -10.66 -22.33
C SER A 686 28.67 -10.58 -23.28
N HIS A 687 28.66 -9.64 -24.22
CA HIS A 687 29.71 -9.48 -25.23
C HIS A 687 31.09 -9.20 -24.62
N TYR A 688 31.14 -8.29 -23.65
CA TYR A 688 32.38 -7.91 -22.97
C TYR A 688 32.73 -8.83 -21.78
N LYS A 689 31.93 -9.88 -21.53
CA LYS A 689 32.07 -10.84 -20.41
C LYS A 689 32.24 -10.14 -19.06
N VAL A 690 31.42 -9.11 -18.84
CA VAL A 690 31.48 -8.28 -17.64
C VAL A 690 31.05 -9.09 -16.43
N ARG A 691 31.85 -9.00 -15.36
CA ARG A 691 31.58 -9.67 -14.08
C ARG A 691 30.70 -8.82 -13.16
N ASP A 692 30.99 -7.52 -13.11
CA ASP A 692 30.38 -6.58 -12.18
C ASP A 692 29.64 -5.49 -12.97
N THR A 693 28.34 -5.35 -12.74
CA THR A 693 27.48 -4.38 -13.43
C THR A 693 26.65 -3.58 -12.43
N PHE A 694 26.36 -2.33 -12.78
CA PHE A 694 25.57 -1.42 -11.95
C PHE A 694 24.44 -0.81 -12.78
N CYS A 695 23.23 -0.77 -12.23
CA CYS A 695 22.04 -0.22 -12.90
C CYS A 695 21.08 0.46 -11.92
N SER A 696 20.15 1.28 -12.40
CA SER A 696 19.07 1.85 -11.58
C SER A 696 17.84 0.94 -11.60
N TYR A 697 16.88 1.17 -10.69
CA TYR A 697 15.59 0.48 -10.74
C TYR A 697 14.85 0.75 -12.05
N GLY A 698 14.88 1.98 -12.57
CA GLY A 698 14.27 2.32 -13.86
C GLY A 698 14.82 1.47 -15.02
N VAL A 699 16.13 1.30 -15.10
CA VAL A 699 16.76 0.43 -16.13
C VAL A 699 16.35 -1.04 -15.96
N MET A 700 16.34 -1.53 -14.72
CA MET A 700 15.93 -2.91 -14.42
C MET A 700 14.47 -3.16 -14.81
N GLU A 701 13.59 -2.20 -14.53
CA GLU A 701 12.18 -2.26 -14.88
C GLU A 701 11.94 -2.20 -16.39
N LEU A 702 12.61 -1.28 -17.09
CA LEU A 702 12.60 -1.19 -18.56
C LEU A 702 13.00 -2.52 -19.20
N CYS A 703 14.06 -3.16 -18.69
CA CYS A 703 14.50 -4.46 -19.19
C CYS A 703 13.50 -5.58 -18.87
N THR A 704 12.94 -5.58 -17.66
CA THR A 704 11.97 -6.62 -17.24
C THR A 704 10.68 -6.56 -18.06
N LYS A 705 10.12 -5.36 -18.22
CA LYS A 705 8.90 -5.11 -19.01
C LYS A 705 9.17 -5.30 -20.51
N GLY A 706 10.23 -4.68 -21.04
CA GLY A 706 10.53 -4.65 -22.48
C GLY A 706 11.05 -5.97 -23.06
N LEU A 707 11.74 -6.81 -22.27
CA LEU A 707 12.35 -8.04 -22.76
C LEU A 707 11.61 -9.32 -22.34
N GLY A 708 10.51 -9.21 -21.59
CA GLY A 708 9.76 -10.34 -21.04
C GLY A 708 9.44 -11.44 -22.06
N SER A 709 8.96 -11.06 -23.24
CA SER A 709 8.64 -11.99 -24.34
C SER A 709 9.84 -12.38 -25.21
N SER A 710 10.94 -11.62 -25.16
CA SER A 710 12.07 -11.73 -26.08
C SER A 710 13.26 -12.54 -25.52
N VAL A 711 13.16 -13.06 -24.29
CA VAL A 711 14.26 -13.80 -23.62
C VAL A 711 14.77 -14.97 -24.46
N ASN A 712 13.87 -15.77 -25.05
CA ASN A 712 14.26 -16.90 -25.89
C ASN A 712 14.99 -16.46 -27.17
N GLN A 713 14.57 -15.33 -27.74
CA GLN A 713 15.23 -14.73 -28.90
C GLN A 713 16.65 -14.26 -28.52
N LEU A 714 16.82 -13.61 -27.37
CA LEU A 714 18.15 -13.21 -26.89
C LEU A 714 19.08 -14.42 -26.68
N LYS A 715 18.55 -15.51 -26.14
CA LYS A 715 19.28 -16.78 -26.01
C LYS A 715 19.71 -17.33 -27.36
N SER A 716 18.81 -17.33 -28.36
CA SER A 716 19.13 -17.77 -29.73
C SER A 716 20.18 -16.90 -30.41
N ARG A 717 20.28 -15.61 -30.03
CA ARG A 717 21.32 -14.67 -30.47
C ARG A 717 22.65 -14.83 -29.72
N GLY A 718 22.74 -15.77 -28.79
CA GLY A 718 23.97 -16.08 -28.04
C GLY A 718 24.21 -15.23 -26.80
N VAL A 719 23.21 -14.50 -26.29
CA VAL A 719 23.34 -13.74 -25.05
C VAL A 719 23.42 -14.68 -23.85
N ASN A 720 24.50 -14.55 -23.07
CA ASN A 720 24.79 -15.35 -21.87
C ASN A 720 25.28 -14.44 -20.73
N LEU A 721 24.61 -14.54 -19.58
CA LEU A 721 24.85 -13.74 -18.37
C LEU A 721 25.54 -14.53 -17.24
N SER A 722 25.98 -15.76 -17.49
CA SER A 722 26.71 -16.60 -16.50
C SER A 722 28.04 -16.00 -16.03
N CYS A 723 28.60 -15.04 -16.75
CA CYS A 723 29.79 -14.29 -16.33
C CYS A 723 29.51 -13.31 -15.20
N VAL A 724 28.26 -12.86 -15.03
CA VAL A 724 27.87 -11.87 -14.04
C VAL A 724 27.91 -12.48 -12.65
N ARG A 725 28.75 -11.90 -11.78
CA ARG A 725 28.85 -12.26 -10.37
C ARG A 725 28.21 -11.22 -9.46
N THR A 726 28.20 -9.96 -9.91
CA THR A 726 27.61 -8.85 -9.15
C THR A 726 26.83 -7.95 -10.10
N CYS A 727 25.55 -7.74 -9.80
CA CYS A 727 24.62 -6.87 -10.49
C CYS A 727 23.96 -6.00 -9.41
N VAL A 728 24.58 -4.86 -9.13
CA VAL A 728 24.17 -3.97 -8.05
C VAL A 728 23.18 -2.95 -8.58
N VAL A 729 21.97 -2.96 -8.02
CA VAL A 729 20.98 -1.91 -8.26
C VAL A 729 21.28 -0.73 -7.34
N VAL A 730 21.60 0.42 -7.93
CA VAL A 730 21.93 1.65 -7.21
C VAL A 730 20.66 2.46 -7.01
N ALA A 731 20.26 2.64 -5.74
CA ALA A 731 19.12 3.44 -5.35
C ALA A 731 19.29 4.00 -3.93
N GLU A 732 18.60 5.11 -3.65
CA GLU A 732 18.54 5.76 -2.33
C GLU A 732 17.16 5.51 -1.70
N GLU A 733 16.66 4.28 -1.76
CA GLU A 733 15.34 3.90 -1.24
C GLU A 733 15.33 2.48 -0.68
N ARG A 734 14.20 2.07 -0.08
CA ARG A 734 13.99 0.69 0.38
C ARG A 734 14.15 -0.29 -0.81
N PRO A 735 14.89 -1.39 -0.66
CA PRO A 735 15.06 -2.37 -1.75
C PRO A 735 13.74 -2.91 -2.32
N ARG A 736 13.58 -2.90 -3.66
CA ARG A 736 12.38 -3.39 -4.36
C ARG A 736 12.48 -4.89 -4.63
N ILE A 737 12.06 -5.69 -3.65
CA ILE A 737 12.18 -7.16 -3.66
C ILE A 737 11.41 -7.81 -4.82
N SER A 738 10.20 -7.31 -5.12
CA SER A 738 9.36 -7.85 -6.20
C SER A 738 10.03 -7.69 -7.57
N LEU A 739 10.60 -6.51 -7.84
CA LEU A 739 11.28 -6.20 -9.09
C LEU A 739 12.58 -6.99 -9.26
N THR A 740 13.43 -7.01 -8.24
CA THR A 740 14.70 -7.76 -8.25
C THR A 740 14.49 -9.26 -8.40
N SER A 741 13.47 -9.82 -7.74
CA SER A 741 13.08 -11.24 -7.88
C SER A 741 12.54 -11.54 -9.27
N SER A 742 11.67 -10.68 -9.82
CA SER A 742 11.10 -10.85 -11.17
C SER A 742 12.18 -10.79 -12.24
N PHE A 743 13.10 -9.84 -12.15
CA PHE A 743 14.25 -9.72 -13.04
C PHE A 743 15.13 -10.97 -12.99
N SER A 744 15.51 -11.41 -11.78
CA SER A 744 16.35 -12.60 -11.59
C SER A 744 15.70 -13.86 -12.17
N LYS A 745 14.40 -14.04 -11.92
CA LYS A 745 13.63 -15.17 -12.46
C LYS A 745 13.56 -15.13 -13.98
N LEU A 746 13.27 -13.97 -14.57
CA LEU A 746 13.14 -13.80 -16.02
C LEU A 746 14.45 -14.10 -16.76
N PHE A 747 15.58 -13.57 -16.27
CA PHE A 747 16.88 -13.71 -16.94
C PHE A 747 17.70 -14.92 -16.48
N SER A 748 17.17 -15.74 -15.57
CA SER A 748 17.77 -17.04 -15.21
C SER A 748 17.96 -17.94 -16.44
N ALA A 749 17.08 -17.86 -17.44
CA ALA A 749 17.17 -18.60 -18.69
C ALA A 749 18.40 -18.24 -19.55
N LEU A 750 18.96 -17.03 -19.35
CA LEU A 750 20.19 -16.54 -19.96
C LEU A 750 21.44 -16.82 -19.08
N GLY A 751 21.28 -17.47 -17.93
CA GLY A 751 22.37 -17.82 -17.02
C GLY A 751 22.65 -16.81 -15.91
N LEU A 752 21.80 -15.80 -15.72
CA LEU A 752 21.93 -14.87 -14.59
C LEU A 752 21.62 -15.61 -13.28
N SER A 753 22.58 -15.61 -12.34
CA SER A 753 22.37 -16.17 -11.01
C SER A 753 21.57 -15.17 -10.15
N PRO A 754 20.51 -15.60 -9.43
CA PRO A 754 19.81 -14.75 -8.48
C PRO A 754 20.73 -14.15 -7.40
N ARG A 755 21.77 -14.88 -6.99
CA ARG A 755 22.80 -14.42 -6.04
C ARG A 755 23.58 -13.22 -6.57
N ALA A 756 23.68 -13.06 -7.89
CA ALA A 756 24.40 -11.94 -8.47
C ALA A 756 23.63 -10.63 -8.31
N VAL A 757 22.30 -10.66 -8.17
CA VAL A 757 21.47 -9.46 -8.09
C VAL A 757 21.40 -8.99 -6.65
N SER A 758 21.83 -7.74 -6.41
CA SER A 758 21.81 -7.12 -5.09
C SER A 758 21.45 -5.64 -5.20
N THR A 759 21.29 -4.99 -4.06
CA THR A 759 21.09 -3.54 -3.96
C THR A 759 22.31 -2.90 -3.30
N SER A 760 22.46 -1.58 -3.50
CA SER A 760 23.30 -0.75 -2.63
C SER A 760 22.43 0.20 -1.82
N PHE A 761 22.98 0.75 -0.74
CA PHE A 761 22.39 1.87 -0.03
C PHE A 761 23.41 2.99 0.16
N GLY A 762 22.99 4.19 -0.21
CA GLY A 762 23.68 5.45 0.00
C GLY A 762 22.65 6.54 0.27
N CYS A 763 23.12 7.71 0.66
CA CYS A 763 22.29 8.87 0.96
C CYS A 763 23.07 10.16 0.68
N ARG A 764 22.44 11.30 0.94
CA ARG A 764 23.04 12.62 0.69
C ARG A 764 24.28 12.89 1.52
N VAL A 765 24.28 12.48 2.79
CA VAL A 765 25.41 12.71 3.70
C VAL A 765 26.54 11.71 3.49
N ASN A 766 26.26 10.57 2.85
CA ASN A 766 27.24 9.54 2.54
C ASN A 766 26.81 8.77 1.28
N VAL A 767 27.59 8.96 0.21
CA VAL A 767 27.29 8.47 -1.14
C VAL A 767 27.21 6.94 -1.22
N ALA A 768 27.88 6.20 -0.33
CA ALA A 768 27.83 4.74 -0.30
C ALA A 768 28.06 4.20 1.11
N ILE A 769 27.03 3.56 1.68
CA ILE A 769 27.05 2.95 3.02
C ILE A 769 27.15 1.42 2.89
N CYS A 770 26.24 0.84 2.11
CA CYS A 770 26.15 -0.60 1.91
C CYS A 770 26.28 -0.96 0.44
N LEU A 771 27.04 -2.02 0.15
CA LEU A 771 27.15 -2.59 -1.18
C LEU A 771 27.53 -4.06 -1.10
N GLN A 772 26.93 -4.89 -1.95
CA GLN A 772 27.28 -6.30 -2.06
C GLN A 772 28.35 -6.50 -3.13
N GLY A 773 29.52 -7.02 -2.72
CA GLY A 773 30.57 -7.44 -3.64
C GLY A 773 30.48 -8.92 -3.96
N ALA A 774 31.24 -9.38 -4.97
CA ALA A 774 31.22 -10.78 -5.41
C ALA A 774 31.60 -11.82 -4.34
N ALA A 775 32.35 -11.39 -3.31
CA ALA A 775 32.76 -12.24 -2.18
C ALA A 775 31.75 -12.22 -1.01
N SER A 776 30.66 -11.46 -1.11
CA SER A 776 29.66 -11.37 -0.06
C SER A 776 28.74 -12.61 -0.01
N PRO A 777 28.19 -12.94 1.17
CA PRO A 777 27.12 -13.94 1.29
C PRO A 777 25.89 -13.51 0.50
N GLU A 778 24.91 -14.41 0.34
CA GLU A 778 23.64 -14.06 -0.28
C GLU A 778 22.88 -13.01 0.56
N PRO A 779 22.19 -12.04 -0.08
CA PRO A 779 21.44 -11.02 0.65
C PRO A 779 20.33 -11.68 1.48
N SER A 780 20.32 -11.38 2.77
CA SER A 780 19.32 -11.93 3.66
C SER A 780 17.96 -11.24 3.46
N THR A 781 16.88 -12.02 3.54
CA THR A 781 15.51 -11.51 3.57
C THR A 781 14.88 -11.82 4.92
N VAL A 782 14.19 -10.84 5.50
CA VAL A 782 13.52 -10.95 6.79
C VAL A 782 12.08 -10.51 6.65
N TYR A 783 11.21 -11.04 7.50
CA TYR A 783 9.81 -10.65 7.56
C TYR A 783 9.58 -9.95 8.90
N VAL A 784 9.04 -8.74 8.85
CA VAL A 784 8.77 -7.92 10.04
C VAL A 784 7.28 -7.69 10.21
N ASP A 785 6.81 -7.63 11.45
CA ASP A 785 5.41 -7.25 11.75
C ASP A 785 5.20 -5.76 11.49
N LEU A 786 4.31 -5.42 10.54
CA LEU A 786 3.93 -4.04 10.25
C LEU A 786 3.39 -3.29 11.47
N ARG A 787 2.72 -3.98 12.40
CA ARG A 787 2.15 -3.35 13.61
C ARG A 787 3.24 -2.90 14.57
N ALA A 788 4.27 -3.72 14.74
CA ALA A 788 5.45 -3.36 15.51
C ALA A 788 6.19 -2.18 14.86
N LEU A 789 6.34 -2.23 13.54
CA LEU A 789 7.05 -1.21 12.76
C LEU A 789 6.39 0.18 12.88
N ARG A 790 5.05 0.23 12.93
CA ARG A 790 4.27 1.46 13.15
C ARG A 790 4.50 2.12 14.51
N ASN A 791 5.04 1.37 15.46
CA ASN A 791 5.36 1.80 16.83
C ASN A 791 6.87 1.82 17.09
N ASP A 792 7.67 2.00 16.03
CA ASP A 792 9.14 2.09 16.07
C ASP A 792 9.84 0.86 16.65
N ARG A 793 9.23 -0.31 16.48
CA ARG A 793 9.77 -1.60 16.92
C ARG A 793 9.95 -2.54 15.74
N VAL A 794 10.94 -3.41 15.86
CA VAL A 794 11.19 -4.46 14.88
C VAL A 794 10.94 -5.79 15.53
N THR A 795 9.89 -6.46 15.08
CA THR A 795 9.55 -7.83 15.49
C THR A 795 9.62 -8.71 14.25
N LEU A 796 10.49 -9.71 14.28
CA LEU A 796 10.59 -10.70 13.22
C LEU A 796 9.41 -11.66 13.30
N VAL A 797 8.83 -11.97 12.15
CA VAL A 797 7.73 -12.93 11.99
C VAL A 797 8.09 -13.93 10.91
N GLU A 798 7.32 -15.02 10.82
CA GLU A 798 7.51 -16.00 9.76
C GLU A 798 6.90 -15.51 8.45
N ARG A 799 7.44 -16.00 7.33
CA ARG A 799 6.90 -15.74 5.99
C ARG A 799 5.44 -16.16 5.93
N GLY A 800 4.56 -15.26 5.49
CA GLY A 800 3.13 -15.53 5.36
C GLY A 800 2.31 -15.24 6.62
N SER A 801 2.95 -14.75 7.69
CA SER A 801 2.23 -14.24 8.86
C SER A 801 1.32 -13.07 8.44
N PRO A 802 0.13 -12.92 9.05
CA PRO A 802 -0.73 -11.76 8.80
C PRO A 802 0.04 -10.45 9.06
N HIS A 803 -0.06 -9.49 8.15
CA HIS A 803 0.65 -8.21 8.22
C HIS A 803 2.19 -8.32 8.20
N SER A 804 2.76 -9.41 7.69
CA SER A 804 4.20 -9.52 7.48
C SER A 804 4.66 -8.64 6.32
N LEU A 805 5.67 -7.80 6.56
CA LEU A 805 6.37 -7.04 5.54
C LEU A 805 7.72 -7.71 5.25
N CYS A 806 7.97 -8.04 3.99
CA CYS A 806 9.25 -8.57 3.54
C CYS A 806 10.25 -7.43 3.35
N LEU A 807 11.42 -7.53 3.99
CA LEU A 807 12.54 -6.61 3.85
C LEU A 807 13.79 -7.38 3.41
N MET A 808 14.60 -6.75 2.56
CA MET A 808 15.86 -7.30 2.08
C MET A 808 17.01 -6.46 2.62
N GLU A 809 18.10 -7.12 2.96
CA GLU A 809 19.36 -6.50 3.34
C GLU A 809 19.81 -5.50 2.26
N SER A 810 20.24 -4.32 2.68
CA SER A 810 20.67 -3.23 1.79
C SER A 810 22.09 -3.41 1.21
N GLY A 811 22.75 -4.52 1.54
CA GLY A 811 24.13 -4.86 1.20
C GLY A 811 25.04 -4.89 2.43
N LYS A 812 26.30 -5.30 2.21
CA LYS A 812 27.33 -5.34 3.26
C LYS A 812 27.90 -3.95 3.50
N LEU A 813 28.20 -3.61 4.77
CA LEU A 813 28.88 -2.36 5.11
C LEU A 813 30.23 -2.26 4.40
N LEU A 814 30.45 -1.12 3.76
CA LEU A 814 31.72 -0.84 3.08
C LEU A 814 32.88 -0.70 4.08
N PRO A 815 34.13 -1.01 3.68
CA PRO A 815 35.29 -0.83 4.53
C PRO A 815 35.44 0.61 5.07
N GLY A 816 35.76 0.75 6.35
CA GLY A 816 35.93 2.06 7.01
C GLY A 816 34.64 2.77 7.43
N ILE A 817 33.48 2.13 7.28
CA ILE A 817 32.19 2.67 7.72
C ILE A 817 31.79 2.12 9.08
N LYS A 818 31.29 2.99 9.95
CA LYS A 818 30.59 2.63 11.17
C LYS A 818 29.14 3.14 11.11
N VAL A 819 28.20 2.31 11.51
CA VAL A 819 26.77 2.61 11.56
C VAL A 819 26.23 2.34 12.95
N ILE A 820 25.34 3.22 13.40
CA ILE A 820 24.51 3.00 14.59
C ILE A 820 23.05 3.31 14.26
N ILE A 821 22.14 2.78 15.07
CA ILE A 821 20.73 3.16 15.02
C ILE A 821 20.43 4.05 16.22
N ALA A 822 19.90 5.24 15.98
CA ALA A 822 19.58 6.22 17.01
C ALA A 822 18.13 6.69 16.89
N ASN A 823 17.50 7.02 18.02
CA ASN A 823 16.18 7.61 17.99
C ASN A 823 16.29 9.08 17.53
N PRO A 824 15.55 9.50 16.48
CA PRO A 824 15.75 10.81 15.85
C PRO A 824 15.38 12.00 16.73
N GLU A 825 14.51 11.81 17.74
CA GLU A 825 14.03 12.85 18.65
C GLU A 825 14.90 12.93 19.90
N THR A 826 15.13 11.80 20.57
CA THR A 826 15.86 11.73 21.84
C THR A 826 17.38 11.67 21.67
N LYS A 827 17.88 11.42 20.45
CA LYS A 827 19.31 11.22 20.13
C LYS A 827 19.98 10.14 21.00
N GLY A 828 19.19 9.15 21.47
CA GLY A 828 19.66 7.99 22.23
C GLY A 828 19.93 6.79 21.33
N GLN A 829 20.94 5.99 21.65
CA GLN A 829 21.25 4.78 20.88
C GLN A 829 20.18 3.70 21.09
N CYS A 830 19.72 3.11 19.98
CA CYS A 830 18.71 2.07 19.95
C CYS A 830 19.31 0.66 20.12
N GLY A 831 18.48 -0.32 20.49
CA GLY A 831 18.82 -1.74 20.43
C GLY A 831 18.45 -2.36 19.06
N ASP A 832 18.88 -3.59 18.80
CA ASP A 832 18.63 -4.30 17.54
C ASP A 832 17.11 -4.51 17.24
N SER A 833 16.25 -4.43 18.25
CA SER A 833 14.79 -4.62 18.15
C SER A 833 14.00 -3.31 17.96
N HIS A 834 14.68 -2.19 17.70
CA HIS A 834 14.07 -0.88 17.52
C HIS A 834 14.29 -0.37 16.12
N LEU A 835 13.27 0.31 15.60
CA LEU A 835 13.39 1.12 14.40
C LEU A 835 13.92 2.49 14.82
N GLY A 836 14.95 2.97 14.14
CA GLY A 836 15.49 4.30 14.39
C GLY A 836 16.18 4.86 13.16
N GLU A 837 16.69 6.07 13.28
CA GLU A 837 17.47 6.69 12.24
C GLU A 837 18.85 6.04 12.14
N ILE A 838 19.28 5.76 10.92
CA ILE A 838 20.62 5.26 10.62
C ILE A 838 21.59 6.44 10.70
N TRP A 839 22.57 6.35 11.59
CA TRP A 839 23.64 7.35 11.72
C TRP A 839 24.95 6.72 11.25
N VAL A 840 25.74 7.47 10.48
CA VAL A 840 26.93 6.95 9.81
C VAL A 840 28.18 7.78 10.12
N GLN A 841 29.27 7.09 10.40
CA GLN A 841 30.60 7.68 10.58
C GLN A 841 31.56 7.02 9.58
N SER A 842 32.17 7.81 8.71
CA SER A 842 33.17 7.34 7.76
C SER A 842 34.05 8.50 7.25
N GLY A 843 35.23 8.19 6.73
CA GLY A 843 36.12 9.17 6.09
C GLY A 843 35.53 9.79 4.81
N HIS A 844 34.53 9.14 4.20
CA HIS A 844 33.83 9.63 3.02
C HIS A 844 32.44 10.21 3.29
N ASN A 845 32.17 10.61 4.53
CA ASN A 845 31.04 11.47 4.83
C ASN A 845 31.23 12.83 4.14
N ALA A 846 30.13 13.43 3.67
CA ALA A 846 30.13 14.77 3.14
C ALA A 846 30.45 15.80 4.24
N SER A 847 30.99 16.95 3.84
CA SER A 847 31.43 18.00 4.76
C SER A 847 30.31 18.98 5.17
N GLY A 848 29.14 18.90 4.54
CA GLY A 848 27.98 19.74 4.87
C GLY A 848 27.06 20.00 3.67
N TYR A 849 25.93 20.67 3.94
CA TYR A 849 25.09 21.22 2.87
C TYR A 849 25.68 22.53 2.32
N TYR A 850 25.40 22.79 1.04
CA TYR A 850 25.63 24.04 0.35
C TYR A 850 24.28 24.74 0.16
N MET A 851 24.04 25.77 0.98
CA MET A 851 22.80 26.56 1.01
C MET A 851 23.14 28.04 0.86
N THR A 852 22.18 28.85 0.39
CA THR A 852 22.37 30.31 0.26
C THR A 852 22.19 31.00 1.63
N TYR A 853 23.20 31.76 2.07
CA TYR A 853 23.31 32.61 3.28
C TYR A 853 22.22 32.52 4.37
N GLY A 854 22.58 32.02 5.56
CA GLY A 854 21.84 32.24 6.82
C GLY A 854 21.44 30.98 7.59
N GLU A 855 21.22 29.87 6.90
CA GLU A 855 20.72 28.61 7.50
C GLU A 855 21.82 27.55 7.75
N GLU A 856 23.10 27.87 7.55
CA GLU A 856 24.19 26.89 7.77
C GLU A 856 24.22 26.37 9.21
N SER A 857 23.73 27.16 10.18
CA SER A 857 23.66 26.81 11.60
C SER A 857 22.66 25.69 11.92
N GLU A 858 21.54 25.57 11.19
CA GLU A 858 20.48 24.61 11.55
C GLU A 858 20.85 23.17 11.19
N TYR A 859 21.75 22.99 10.22
CA TYR A 859 22.15 21.67 9.72
C TYR A 859 23.54 21.22 10.17
N VAL A 860 24.27 21.99 10.99
CA VAL A 860 25.54 21.54 11.59
C VAL A 860 25.32 20.26 12.39
N ASP A 861 24.19 20.19 13.10
CA ASP A 861 23.73 19.02 13.86
C ASP A 861 23.50 17.78 12.98
N HIS A 862 23.27 17.93 11.67
CA HIS A 862 23.10 16.80 10.76
C HIS A 862 24.41 16.09 10.43
N PHE A 863 25.52 16.81 10.33
CA PHE A 863 26.83 16.22 9.99
C PHE A 863 27.69 15.95 11.22
N ASN A 864 27.40 16.65 12.32
CA ASN A 864 28.13 16.56 13.56
C ASN A 864 27.27 16.06 14.74
N ALA A 865 26.34 15.14 14.49
CA ALA A 865 25.46 14.62 15.53
C ALA A 865 26.25 13.80 16.55
N GLN A 866 25.88 13.97 17.82
CA GLN A 866 26.40 13.19 18.94
C GLN A 866 25.26 12.52 19.67
N LEU A 867 25.53 11.32 20.17
CA LEU A 867 24.59 10.61 21.03
C LEU A 867 24.51 11.33 22.38
N VAL A 868 23.31 11.36 22.97
CA VAL A 868 23.11 11.87 24.33
C VAL A 868 23.56 10.85 25.39
N THR A 869 23.62 9.58 25.02
CA THR A 869 23.91 8.44 25.91
C THR A 869 24.70 7.35 25.18
N GLY A 870 25.50 6.55 25.90
CA GLY A 870 26.41 5.60 25.29
C GLY A 870 27.75 6.26 24.92
N ASN A 871 28.20 6.12 23.67
CA ASN A 871 29.45 6.73 23.20
C ASN A 871 29.22 8.18 22.73
N THR A 872 29.25 9.13 23.68
CA THR A 872 28.98 10.55 23.42
C THR A 872 30.16 11.31 22.80
N GLY A 873 31.35 10.71 22.75
CA GLY A 873 32.56 11.35 22.22
C GLY A 873 32.72 11.25 20.70
N GLU A 874 31.97 10.34 20.05
CA GLU A 874 32.01 10.16 18.60
C GLU A 874 30.99 11.02 17.88
N VAL A 875 31.34 11.41 16.66
CA VAL A 875 30.54 12.27 15.81
C VAL A 875 30.02 11.46 14.63
N TYR A 876 28.73 11.59 14.35
CA TYR A 876 28.01 10.87 13.30
C TYR A 876 27.27 11.83 12.37
N ALA A 877 27.13 11.43 11.11
CA ALA A 877 26.22 12.06 10.16
C ALA A 877 24.85 11.37 10.20
N ARG A 878 23.79 12.17 10.28
CA ARG A 878 22.38 11.78 10.25
C ARG A 878 21.96 11.53 8.80
N THR A 879 21.59 10.29 8.49
CA THR A 879 21.24 9.93 7.11
C THR A 879 19.85 10.40 6.70
N GLY A 880 18.94 10.65 7.65
CA GLY A 880 17.52 10.88 7.37
C GLY A 880 16.76 9.62 6.95
N TYR A 881 17.33 8.42 7.07
CA TYR A 881 16.67 7.15 6.77
C TYR A 881 16.44 6.33 8.04
N LEU A 882 15.25 5.76 8.14
CA LEU A 882 14.88 4.80 9.17
C LEU A 882 15.31 3.40 8.77
N GLY A 883 15.86 2.66 9.72
CA GLY A 883 16.26 1.29 9.56
C GLY A 883 16.59 0.60 10.87
N PHE A 884 17.05 -0.64 10.76
CA PHE A 884 17.53 -1.43 11.89
C PHE A 884 18.72 -2.30 11.47
N LEU A 885 19.45 -2.77 12.49
CA LEU A 885 20.56 -3.70 12.32
C LEU A 885 20.13 -5.09 12.74
N ARG A 886 20.59 -6.11 12.01
CA ARG A 886 20.39 -7.50 12.37
C ARG A 886 21.61 -8.31 12.04
N ARG A 887 21.97 -9.22 12.93
CA ARG A 887 23.00 -10.22 12.67
C ARG A 887 22.43 -11.37 11.84
N THR A 888 23.06 -11.63 10.70
CA THR A 888 22.66 -12.64 9.72
C THR A 888 23.76 -13.69 9.56
N GLU A 889 23.39 -14.91 9.20
CA GLU A 889 24.35 -16.00 8.96
C GLU A 889 25.08 -15.79 7.62
N GLY A 890 26.41 -15.77 7.64
CA GLY A 890 27.22 -15.78 6.42
C GLY A 890 27.21 -17.18 5.80
N SER A 891 26.62 -17.32 4.61
CA SER A 891 26.66 -18.58 3.86
C SER A 891 28.06 -18.82 3.27
N GLN A 892 28.93 -19.52 3.98
CA GLN A 892 30.07 -20.18 3.33
C GLN A 892 29.56 -21.40 2.57
N SER A 893 29.97 -21.49 1.31
CA SER A 893 29.65 -22.60 0.42
C SER A 893 30.49 -23.80 0.86
N GLN A 894 29.87 -24.93 1.18
CA GLN A 894 30.57 -26.22 1.28
C GLN A 894 31.28 -26.45 -0.06
N VAL A 895 32.59 -26.30 -0.07
CA VAL A 895 33.43 -26.83 -1.14
C VAL A 895 33.36 -28.36 -0.97
N PRO A 896 33.02 -29.14 -2.02
CA PRO A 896 33.08 -30.59 -1.89
C PRO A 896 34.54 -30.98 -1.68
N GLU A 897 34.85 -31.65 -0.56
CA GLU A 897 36.16 -32.23 -0.31
C GLU A 897 36.54 -33.18 -1.46
N GLU A 898 37.46 -32.75 -2.31
CA GLU A 898 38.23 -33.69 -3.11
C GLU A 898 39.20 -34.41 -2.17
N THR A 899 39.01 -35.72 -2.08
CA THR A 899 39.90 -36.72 -1.47
C THR A 899 41.38 -36.42 -1.71
N VAL A 900 42.07 -35.91 -0.69
CA VAL A 900 43.53 -35.92 -0.62
C VAL A 900 43.96 -37.14 0.19
N ILE A 901 44.65 -38.05 -0.50
CA ILE A 901 45.23 -39.27 0.05
C ILE A 901 46.35 -38.90 1.04
N SER A 902 46.30 -39.53 2.20
CA SER A 902 47.28 -39.46 3.29
C SER A 902 48.71 -39.78 2.83
N GLY A 903 49.63 -38.86 3.10
CA GLY A 903 51.08 -39.05 3.07
C GLY A 903 51.70 -38.48 4.34
N SER A 904 52.59 -39.26 4.95
CA SER A 904 53.05 -39.23 6.34
C SER A 904 54.18 -38.24 6.66
N ASP A 905 54.26 -37.91 7.96
CA ASP A 905 55.42 -37.58 8.81
C ASP A 905 56.28 -36.31 8.54
N ASN A 906 56.18 -35.32 9.45
CA ASN A 906 57.31 -34.90 10.29
C ASN A 906 56.91 -33.88 11.37
N GLU A 907 57.42 -34.11 12.58
CA GLU A 907 57.28 -33.28 13.79
C GLU A 907 58.01 -31.92 13.70
N SER A 908 57.42 -30.87 14.27
CA SER A 908 58.15 -29.89 15.13
C SER A 908 57.19 -28.95 15.89
N LEU A 909 57.63 -28.59 17.10
CA LEU A 909 56.87 -28.06 18.25
C LEU A 909 56.40 -26.59 18.16
N GLY A 910 55.30 -26.30 18.86
CA GLY A 910 54.89 -24.99 19.40
C GLY A 910 53.82 -24.31 18.54
N THR A 911 52.57 -24.10 18.96
CA THR A 911 52.08 -23.40 20.16
C THR A 911 50.57 -23.69 20.25
N GLN A 912 50.00 -23.77 21.45
CA GLN A 912 48.58 -24.07 21.68
C GLN A 912 47.66 -23.02 21.02
N HIS A 913 47.03 -23.36 19.90
CA HIS A 913 45.77 -22.76 19.46
C HIS A 913 44.67 -23.80 19.55
N GLY A 914 43.69 -23.51 20.39
CA GLY A 914 42.49 -24.33 20.55
C GLY A 914 41.69 -24.38 19.25
N ILE A 915 41.44 -25.61 18.81
CA ILE A 915 40.21 -26.13 18.20
C ILE A 915 39.20 -25.04 17.81
N SER A 916 39.18 -24.67 16.53
CA SER A 916 38.11 -23.89 15.91
C SER A 916 36.88 -24.78 15.72
N THR A 917 35.85 -24.57 16.53
CA THR A 917 34.49 -25.00 16.21
C THR A 917 33.98 -24.17 15.02
N ASP A 918 33.48 -24.85 13.98
CA ASP A 918 32.75 -24.29 12.83
C ASP A 918 31.48 -23.55 13.29
N SER A 919 31.63 -22.34 13.82
CA SER A 919 30.52 -21.40 13.97
C SER A 919 30.38 -20.60 12.67
N PRO A 920 29.20 -20.54 12.04
CA PRO A 920 29.00 -19.74 10.83
C PRO A 920 29.41 -18.29 11.09
N GLU A 921 30.21 -17.72 10.18
CA GLU A 921 30.70 -16.34 10.30
C GLU A 921 29.49 -15.39 10.20
N LEU A 922 29.06 -14.86 11.33
CA LEU A 922 27.92 -13.94 11.41
C LEU A 922 28.34 -12.54 10.96
N HIS A 923 27.54 -11.87 10.12
CA HIS A 923 27.76 -10.46 9.77
C HIS A 923 26.56 -9.59 10.18
N ASP A 924 26.82 -8.32 10.43
CA ASP A 924 25.76 -7.35 10.70
C ASP A 924 25.25 -6.75 9.39
N ALA A 925 23.95 -6.93 9.14
CA ALA A 925 23.22 -6.46 7.98
C ALA A 925 22.38 -5.22 8.33
N VAL A 926 22.37 -4.25 7.42
CA VAL A 926 21.54 -3.04 7.52
C VAL A 926 20.26 -3.25 6.72
N PHE A 927 19.11 -3.01 7.36
CA PHE A 927 17.81 -3.04 6.71
C PHE A 927 17.22 -1.63 6.69
N VAL A 928 17.14 -1.04 5.50
CA VAL A 928 16.53 0.28 5.30
C VAL A 928 15.02 0.12 5.13
N VAL A 929 14.26 0.90 5.89
CA VAL A 929 12.80 0.88 5.90
C VAL A 929 12.24 2.09 5.14
N GLY A 930 12.84 3.26 5.19
CA GLY A 930 12.38 4.40 4.39
C GLY A 930 12.96 5.73 4.84
N ALA A 931 12.74 6.79 4.07
CA ALA A 931 13.13 8.14 4.45
C ALA A 931 12.24 8.67 5.57
N LEU A 932 12.85 9.28 6.60
CA LEU A 932 12.16 9.85 7.76
C LEU A 932 11.18 10.96 7.34
N ASP A 933 11.61 11.83 6.42
CA ASP A 933 10.84 12.99 5.95
C ASP A 933 9.62 12.60 5.10
N GLU A 934 9.57 11.37 4.60
CA GLU A 934 8.41 10.84 3.86
C GLU A 934 7.41 10.13 4.77
N THR A 935 7.76 9.89 6.04
CA THR A 935 6.88 9.13 6.92
C THR A 935 5.60 9.90 7.24
N ILE A 936 4.49 9.18 7.24
CA ILE A 936 3.16 9.70 7.54
C ILE A 936 2.86 9.40 9.00
N MET A 937 2.72 10.44 9.82
CA MET A 937 2.29 10.32 11.20
C MET A 937 0.78 10.50 11.29
N LEU A 938 0.05 9.41 11.56
CA LEU A 938 -1.41 9.42 11.71
C LEU A 938 -1.80 8.66 12.97
N ARG A 939 -2.66 9.29 13.79
CA ARG A 939 -3.16 8.70 15.06
C ARG A 939 -2.03 8.25 16.00
N GLY A 940 -0.91 8.98 16.03
CA GLY A 940 0.26 8.66 16.87
C GLY A 940 1.09 7.47 16.41
N MET A 941 0.85 6.94 15.21
CA MET A 941 1.59 5.83 14.61
C MET A 941 2.30 6.29 13.33
N ARG A 942 3.43 5.65 13.02
CA ARG A 942 4.24 5.95 11.84
C ARG A 942 3.92 5.02 10.68
N TYR A 943 3.62 5.57 9.51
CA TYR A 943 3.36 4.84 8.29
C TYR A 943 4.37 5.21 7.23
N HIS A 944 4.85 4.22 6.47
CA HIS A 944 5.69 4.46 5.31
C HIS A 944 4.78 4.47 4.07
N PRO A 945 4.78 5.53 3.24
CA PRO A 945 3.93 5.63 2.06
C PRO A 945 3.99 4.39 1.14
N ILE A 946 5.19 3.86 0.94
CA ILE A 946 5.44 2.67 0.11
C ILE A 946 4.66 1.42 0.56
N ASP A 947 4.39 1.27 1.86
CA ASP A 947 3.63 0.14 2.39
C ASP A 947 2.14 0.24 2.03
N ILE A 948 1.59 1.45 2.10
CA ILE A 948 0.21 1.75 1.70
C ILE A 948 0.08 1.61 0.19
N GLU A 949 0.97 2.22 -0.58
CA GLU A 949 0.99 2.18 -2.04
C GLU A 949 1.09 0.76 -2.58
N ASN A 950 1.97 -0.08 -2.03
CA ASN A 950 2.06 -1.48 -2.43
C ASN A 950 0.76 -2.25 -2.20
N SER A 951 -0.04 -1.85 -1.21
CA SER A 951 -1.32 -2.49 -0.89
C SER A 951 -2.41 -2.00 -1.84
N VAL A 952 -2.42 -0.70 -2.14
CA VAL A 952 -3.29 -0.09 -3.16
C VAL A 952 -3.01 -0.67 -4.55
N LEU A 953 -1.75 -0.80 -4.96
CA LEU A 953 -1.38 -1.41 -6.25
C LEU A 953 -1.86 -2.86 -6.41
N ARG A 954 -2.00 -3.60 -5.30
CA ARG A 954 -2.50 -4.99 -5.33
C ARG A 954 -4.02 -5.09 -5.31
N CYS A 955 -4.74 -4.02 -4.98
CA CYS A 955 -6.19 -4.11 -4.78
C CYS A 955 -6.95 -4.35 -6.09
N HIS A 956 -6.45 -3.82 -7.22
CA HIS A 956 -7.09 -4.00 -8.51
C HIS A 956 -6.08 -3.94 -9.67
N LYS A 957 -6.26 -4.81 -10.67
CA LYS A 957 -5.34 -4.97 -11.81
C LYS A 957 -5.24 -3.76 -12.75
N LYS A 958 -6.23 -2.86 -12.69
CA LYS A 958 -6.29 -1.64 -13.53
C LYS A 958 -5.63 -0.43 -12.86
N ILE A 959 -5.03 -0.61 -11.70
CA ILE A 959 -4.21 0.43 -11.08
C ILE A 959 -2.82 0.32 -11.68
N ALA A 960 -2.44 1.30 -12.51
CA ALA A 960 -1.11 1.34 -13.10
C ALA A 960 -0.07 1.78 -12.07
N GLU A 961 -0.35 2.90 -11.40
CA GLU A 961 0.49 3.48 -10.36
C GLU A 961 -0.38 4.17 -9.30
N CYS A 962 0.20 4.44 -8.14
CA CYS A 962 -0.46 5.21 -7.10
C CYS A 962 0.54 5.95 -6.22
N ALA A 963 0.10 7.01 -5.55
CA ALA A 963 0.88 7.73 -4.57
C ALA A 963 0.01 8.17 -3.41
N VAL A 964 0.59 8.22 -2.20
CA VAL A 964 -0.14 8.64 -1.00
C VAL A 964 0.56 9.80 -0.31
N PHE A 965 -0.24 10.71 0.25
CA PHE A 965 0.24 11.83 1.05
C PHE A 965 -0.84 12.27 2.05
N THR A 966 -0.49 13.19 2.95
CA THR A 966 -1.43 13.74 3.93
C THR A 966 -1.91 15.13 3.54
N TRP A 967 -3.20 15.40 3.77
CA TRP A 967 -3.82 16.72 3.69
C TRP A 967 -4.70 16.93 4.93
N THR A 968 -4.48 17.99 5.71
CA THR A 968 -5.29 18.32 6.91
C THR A 968 -5.53 17.13 7.88
N ASN A 969 -4.51 16.27 8.09
CA ASN A 969 -4.57 15.01 8.86
C ASN A 969 -5.40 13.87 8.23
N LEU A 970 -5.90 14.05 7.02
CA LEU A 970 -6.49 13.02 6.19
C LEU A 970 -5.44 12.36 5.29
N LEU A 971 -5.61 11.06 5.05
CA LEU A 971 -4.84 10.34 4.05
C LEU A 971 -5.48 10.56 2.68
N VAL A 972 -4.71 11.07 1.74
CA VAL A 972 -5.08 11.20 0.32
C VAL A 972 -4.38 10.10 -0.46
N VAL A 973 -5.15 9.38 -1.28
CA VAL A 973 -4.64 8.32 -2.15
C VAL A 973 -4.93 8.70 -3.60
N VAL A 974 -3.90 8.92 -4.39
CA VAL A 974 -3.99 9.19 -5.83
C VAL A 974 -3.70 7.90 -6.58
N VAL A 975 -4.56 7.54 -7.53
CA VAL A 975 -4.53 6.27 -8.26
C VAL A 975 -4.63 6.53 -9.76
N GLU A 976 -3.67 6.00 -10.52
CA GLU A 976 -3.71 6.02 -11.99
C GLU A 976 -4.53 4.85 -12.52
N LEU A 977 -5.56 5.15 -13.31
CA LEU A 977 -6.45 4.15 -13.90
C LEU A 977 -5.97 3.76 -15.30
N ASP A 978 -5.55 2.50 -15.48
CA ASP A 978 -5.32 1.87 -16.78
C ASP A 978 -6.62 1.17 -17.24
N GLY A 979 -7.57 1.96 -17.73
CA GLY A 979 -8.91 1.50 -18.11
C GLY A 979 -9.82 2.61 -18.63
N ASN A 980 -11.11 2.29 -18.75
CA ASN A 980 -12.12 3.28 -19.14
C ASN A 980 -12.55 4.11 -17.93
N GLU A 981 -12.84 5.41 -18.12
CA GLU A 981 -13.31 6.31 -17.05
C GLU A 981 -14.53 5.78 -16.28
N SER A 982 -15.41 5.00 -16.94
CA SER A 982 -16.58 4.37 -16.31
C SER A 982 -16.25 3.42 -15.16
N GLU A 983 -14.98 3.02 -15.05
CA GLU A 983 -14.47 2.07 -14.05
C GLU A 983 -13.75 2.79 -12.90
N ALA A 984 -13.57 4.11 -12.99
CA ALA A 984 -12.89 4.91 -11.97
C ALA A 984 -13.56 4.77 -10.60
N LEU A 985 -14.90 4.83 -10.57
CA LEU A 985 -15.69 4.77 -9.34
C LEU A 985 -15.69 3.39 -8.68
N ASP A 986 -15.41 2.31 -9.42
CA ASP A 986 -15.25 0.98 -8.84
C ASP A 986 -14.01 0.90 -7.94
N LEU A 987 -12.99 1.72 -8.20
CA LEU A 987 -11.75 1.73 -7.41
C LEU A 987 -11.94 2.35 -6.02
N VAL A 988 -12.88 3.28 -5.84
CA VAL A 988 -13.03 4.05 -4.60
C VAL A 988 -13.33 3.15 -3.39
N PRO A 989 -14.33 2.23 -3.43
CA PRO A 989 -14.57 1.31 -2.31
C PRO A 989 -13.42 0.32 -2.12
N LEU A 990 -12.80 -0.17 -3.19
CA LEU A 990 -11.70 -1.13 -3.15
C LEU A 990 -10.46 -0.55 -2.45
N VAL A 991 -10.04 0.65 -2.84
CA VAL A 991 -8.89 1.36 -2.26
C VAL A 991 -9.17 1.69 -0.79
N THR A 992 -10.35 2.24 -0.50
CA THR A 992 -10.75 2.61 0.86
C THR A 992 -10.75 1.38 1.78
N ASN A 993 -11.34 0.26 1.33
CA ASN A 993 -11.41 -0.96 2.15
C ASN A 993 -10.03 -1.62 2.32
N THR A 994 -9.22 -1.69 1.27
CA THR A 994 -7.88 -2.29 1.33
C THR A 994 -6.97 -1.56 2.32
N VAL A 995 -6.97 -0.22 2.27
CA VAL A 995 -6.18 0.60 3.20
C VAL A 995 -6.71 0.45 4.63
N LEU A 996 -8.03 0.39 4.79
CA LEU A 996 -8.64 0.22 6.10
C LEU A 996 -8.32 -1.14 6.74
N GLU A 997 -8.42 -2.24 5.99
CA GLU A 997 -8.17 -3.59 6.49
C GLU A 997 -6.68 -3.88 6.74
N GLU A 998 -5.80 -3.52 5.79
CA GLU A 998 -4.36 -3.80 5.91
C GLU A 998 -3.66 -2.78 6.82
N HIS A 999 -4.04 -1.50 6.74
CA HIS A 999 -3.35 -0.40 7.41
C HIS A 999 -4.06 0.15 8.64
N HIS A 1000 -5.33 -0.19 8.87
CA HIS A 1000 -6.12 0.36 9.98
C HIS A 1000 -6.14 1.90 9.95
N LEU A 1001 -6.16 2.44 8.73
CA LEU A 1001 -6.25 3.86 8.43
C LEU A 1001 -7.49 4.13 7.58
N ILE A 1002 -8.13 5.25 7.87
CA ILE A 1002 -9.22 5.74 7.05
C ILE A 1002 -8.63 6.63 5.96
N VAL A 1003 -8.92 6.29 4.71
CA VAL A 1003 -8.65 7.16 3.56
C VAL A 1003 -9.66 8.28 3.58
N GLY A 1004 -9.22 9.53 3.60
CA GLY A 1004 -10.11 10.69 3.58
C GLY A 1004 -10.45 11.13 2.16
N VAL A 1005 -9.51 10.99 1.22
CA VAL A 1005 -9.73 11.36 -0.19
C VAL A 1005 -9.13 10.31 -1.12
N VAL A 1006 -9.89 9.85 -2.10
CA VAL A 1006 -9.39 9.04 -3.22
C VAL A 1006 -9.48 9.88 -4.49
N VAL A 1007 -8.36 10.05 -5.17
CA VAL A 1007 -8.27 10.80 -6.44
C VAL A 1007 -7.91 9.82 -7.54
N VAL A 1008 -8.76 9.70 -8.56
CA VAL A 1008 -8.52 8.85 -9.74
C VAL A 1008 -8.07 9.75 -10.89
N VAL A 1009 -6.94 9.42 -11.50
CA VAL A 1009 -6.29 10.23 -12.55
C VAL A 1009 -5.90 9.35 -13.74
N ASP A 1010 -5.61 9.99 -14.87
CA ASP A 1010 -5.05 9.31 -16.04
C ASP A 1010 -3.64 8.75 -15.79
N PRO A 1011 -3.21 7.72 -16.56
CA PRO A 1011 -1.85 7.21 -16.51
C PRO A 1011 -0.78 8.27 -16.79
N GLY A 1012 0.29 8.29 -16.00
CA GLY A 1012 1.42 9.21 -16.13
C GLY A 1012 1.29 10.54 -15.39
N VAL A 1013 0.20 10.75 -14.64
CA VAL A 1013 -0.01 11.95 -13.81
C VAL A 1013 0.84 11.92 -12.53
N VAL A 1014 1.09 10.75 -11.94
CA VAL A 1014 1.95 10.58 -10.78
C VAL A 1014 3.40 10.84 -11.21
N PRO A 1015 4.03 11.93 -10.75
CA PRO A 1015 5.36 12.31 -11.21
C PRO A 1015 6.41 11.34 -10.66
N ILE A 1016 7.15 10.69 -11.56
CA ILE A 1016 8.28 9.81 -11.24
C ILE A 1016 9.56 10.45 -11.77
N ASN A 1017 10.57 10.58 -10.93
CA ASN A 1017 11.85 11.13 -11.36
C ASN A 1017 12.66 10.09 -12.17
N SER A 1018 13.73 10.54 -12.82
CA SER A 1018 14.66 9.69 -13.57
C SER A 1018 15.25 8.48 -12.83
N ARG A 1019 15.25 8.51 -11.49
CA ARG A 1019 15.79 7.42 -10.65
C ARG A 1019 14.72 6.36 -10.36
N GLY A 1020 13.47 6.61 -10.76
CA GLY A 1020 12.32 5.76 -10.50
C GLY A 1020 11.59 6.10 -9.20
N GLU A 1021 11.89 7.22 -8.55
CA GLU A 1021 11.29 7.62 -7.27
C GLU A 1021 10.05 8.51 -7.49
N LYS A 1022 8.98 8.26 -6.73
CA LYS A 1022 7.73 9.03 -6.78
C LYS A 1022 7.92 10.41 -6.13
N GLN A 1023 7.57 11.49 -6.82
CA GLN A 1023 7.63 12.86 -6.32
C GLN A 1023 6.33 13.24 -5.61
N ARG A 1024 6.07 12.61 -4.45
CA ARG A 1024 4.80 12.74 -3.70
C ARG A 1024 4.46 14.18 -3.32
N MET A 1025 5.47 14.99 -2.98
CA MET A 1025 5.25 16.38 -2.58
C MET A 1025 4.86 17.25 -3.77
N HIS A 1026 5.43 17.01 -4.96
CA HIS A 1026 5.01 17.71 -6.17
C HIS A 1026 3.56 17.37 -6.53
N LEU A 1027 3.18 16.09 -6.41
CA LEU A 1027 1.79 15.65 -6.60
C LEU A 1027 0.84 16.29 -5.58
N ARG A 1028 1.24 16.35 -4.31
CA ARG A 1028 0.48 17.01 -3.24
C ARG A 1028 0.30 18.49 -3.51
N ASP A 1029 1.37 19.19 -3.87
CA ASP A 1029 1.30 20.64 -4.10
C ASP A 1029 0.46 20.94 -5.35
N GLY A 1030 0.51 20.09 -6.38
CA GLY A 1030 -0.40 20.15 -7.53
C GLY A 1030 -1.87 19.91 -7.15
N PHE A 1031 -2.14 18.96 -6.25
CA PHE A 1031 -3.48 18.74 -5.69
C PHE A 1031 -3.98 19.96 -4.90
N LEU A 1032 -3.14 20.55 -4.05
CA LEU A 1032 -3.49 21.72 -3.24
C LEU A 1032 -3.69 22.99 -4.06
N ALA A 1033 -2.99 23.10 -5.19
CA ALA A 1033 -3.07 24.22 -6.12
C ALA A 1033 -4.16 24.07 -7.18
N ASP A 1034 -4.96 23.00 -7.13
CA ASP A 1034 -6.00 22.69 -8.12
C ASP A 1034 -5.46 22.58 -9.56
N GLN A 1035 -4.25 22.01 -9.69
CA GLN A 1035 -3.55 21.81 -10.97
C GLN A 1035 -3.65 20.38 -11.50
N LEU A 1036 -4.19 19.46 -10.71
CA LEU A 1036 -4.51 18.12 -11.17
C LEU A 1036 -5.83 18.16 -11.94
N ASP A 1037 -5.90 17.40 -13.03
CA ASP A 1037 -7.11 17.18 -13.80
C ASP A 1037 -7.59 15.73 -13.53
N PRO A 1038 -8.30 15.47 -12.42
CA PRO A 1038 -8.70 14.13 -12.04
C PRO A 1038 -9.92 13.65 -12.83
N ILE A 1039 -9.94 12.37 -13.17
CA ILE A 1039 -11.14 11.68 -13.68
C ILE A 1039 -12.24 11.74 -12.60
N TYR A 1040 -11.87 11.53 -11.34
CA TYR A 1040 -12.81 11.59 -10.22
C TYR A 1040 -12.12 11.91 -8.89
N VAL A 1041 -12.82 12.64 -8.00
CA VAL A 1041 -12.39 12.92 -6.63
C VAL A 1041 -13.47 12.47 -5.64
N ALA A 1042 -13.17 11.44 -4.86
CA ALA A 1042 -14.06 10.95 -3.81
C ALA A 1042 -13.61 11.47 -2.45
N TYR A 1043 -14.47 12.27 -1.80
CA TYR A 1043 -14.31 12.67 -0.40
C TYR A 1043 -15.04 11.67 0.49
N ASN A 1044 -14.29 10.89 1.27
CA ASN A 1044 -14.85 9.94 2.21
C ASN A 1044 -15.32 10.69 3.46
N MET A 1045 -16.59 10.54 3.82
CA MET A 1045 -17.23 11.26 4.92
C MET A 1045 -17.14 10.59 6.29
#